data_AF-X6MNQ8-F1
#
_entry.id   AF-X6MNQ8-F1
#
_cell.length_a   1.000
_cell.length_b   1.000
_cell.length_c   1.000
_cell.angle_alpha   90.00
_cell.angle_beta   90.00
_cell.angle_gamma   90.00
#
_symmetry.space_group_name_H-M   'P 1'
#
loop_
_entity.id
_entity.type
_entity.pdbx_description
1 polymer ?
#
loop_
_entity_poly.entity_id
_entity_poly.type
_entity_poly.pdbx_seq_one_letter_code
_entity_poly.pdbx_strand_id
1 'polypeptide(L)'
;MLEGLLTVTSSVSDEEHNRKVNFNWQSMREFGIVHGPCLIDMKNELLQIINDLVFLNDGTKDDDDISDRFSMINKEAFASSSQGLIDNNNNNNNNNNNDNLDLGDINNNGNNLPEEGTVLTSEISSTSINTSMGQGNNLRVRSKAAFGILERVYSSTWSQWTRMEILTRILMIMHQASNVQVILDLHAIEPMLLRMPTVGQEERKKVISILEFVIQTVDANVPPLGELSALKQLLREASDRDMVTLVLQTIKKIIIEKPLYKQAFRLPAWWIARQETKDDASSIFTANNITPITTSPKTRSQHNLSDSLAKEVRLWQIKDVMQWFDQIDNGRFANRFHTIIKNLNMNGQILLAANDDWLQNEMDLKDEAERSIIRERLNQLKQVIYIYIFFFFIECFCSEDPLCNNTRLCVQRTQLSCYLITMIYVYWQWILYKISFEEMMKTAKFGPLYLLNIIYIYIYTYMYMFDLHSCFEQKRCNRAVYGLLKSRTHVEAAIKVIRNQLDDDSVSDILSSLNAERDSYEYRINMLEALRQMMHDSTAASKIKNSWHELGGFATVLSLSASLDSLWPNCDERTSQLAMDLIEKSFIVIISVIKNHPRNRAYFWYTSWNSIADAIIVTGVLKSSHYKRVFRIFFDLAMEELKNNGDTTTISAEKTAEPERESKREEEKRDPKQKEDENDNEFEYGKSQFLKNPEAILVILKILSFCPEQLQLVIFEKLLLLINLSVVDGNGEKRLLLRNKQLLADVILFIIIIIITMFSFFQLVFVIVYSIRLFDLFMHSFVCLFCK
;
A
#
# COMPACT_ATOMS: atom_id res chain seq x y z
N MET A 1 -33.51 4.51 8.12
CA MET A 1 -33.77 3.50 7.08
C MET A 1 -32.48 3.01 6.43
N LEU A 2 -31.68 3.90 5.80
CA LEU A 2 -30.36 3.55 5.22
C LEU A 2 -29.44 2.81 6.18
N GLU A 3 -29.33 3.27 7.43
CA GLU A 3 -28.58 2.59 8.49
C GLU A 3 -29.04 1.12 8.65
N GLY A 4 -30.35 0.88 8.74
CA GLY A 4 -30.91 -0.47 8.81
C GLY A 4 -30.60 -1.32 7.59
N LEU A 5 -30.64 -0.75 6.38
CA LEU A 5 -30.29 -1.46 5.14
C LEU A 5 -28.81 -1.86 5.11
N LEU A 6 -27.92 -0.96 5.53
CA LEU A 6 -26.50 -1.27 5.64
C LEU A 6 -26.21 -2.30 6.73
N THR A 7 -26.81 -2.17 7.91
CA THR A 7 -26.63 -3.15 8.99
C THR A 7 -27.14 -4.53 8.57
N VAL A 8 -28.28 -4.60 7.87
CA VAL A 8 -28.83 -5.84 7.32
C VAL A 8 -27.89 -6.46 6.28
N THR A 9 -27.45 -5.67 5.30
CA THR A 9 -26.54 -6.16 4.25
C THR A 9 -25.20 -6.61 4.82
N SER A 10 -24.80 -6.07 5.96
CA SER A 10 -23.53 -6.38 6.61
C SER A 10 -23.58 -7.54 7.61
N SER A 11 -24.75 -8.13 7.86
CA SER A 11 -24.90 -9.29 8.75
C SER A 11 -24.25 -10.56 8.19
N VAL A 12 -23.60 -11.33 9.08
CA VAL A 12 -22.66 -12.41 8.74
C VAL A 12 -23.37 -13.76 8.74
N SER A 13 -23.97 -14.13 7.61
CA SER A 13 -24.16 -15.51 7.12
C SER A 13 -24.83 -15.48 5.75
N ASP A 14 -24.26 -16.14 4.73
CA ASP A 14 -24.74 -16.06 3.34
C ASP A 14 -26.20 -16.55 3.16
N GLU A 15 -26.66 -17.46 4.02
CA GLU A 15 -28.02 -18.02 3.94
C GLU A 15 -29.09 -17.10 4.57
N GLU A 16 -28.81 -16.48 5.72
CA GLU A 16 -29.74 -15.53 6.34
C GLU A 16 -29.70 -14.19 5.60
N HIS A 17 -28.59 -13.91 4.93
CA HIS A 17 -28.37 -12.74 4.11
C HIS A 17 -29.34 -12.64 2.94
N ASN A 18 -29.46 -13.69 2.12
CA ASN A 18 -30.39 -13.68 0.98
C ASN A 18 -31.84 -13.49 1.43
N ARG A 19 -32.22 -14.05 2.59
CA ARG A 19 -33.56 -13.82 3.17
C ARG A 19 -33.76 -12.38 3.60
N LYS A 20 -32.78 -11.78 4.30
CA LYS A 20 -32.89 -10.40 4.78
C LYS A 20 -32.82 -9.38 3.64
N VAL A 21 -32.04 -9.64 2.58
CA VAL A 21 -32.02 -8.81 1.37
C VAL A 21 -33.36 -8.90 0.66
N ASN A 22 -33.90 -10.10 0.45
CA ASN A 22 -35.23 -10.26 -0.17
C ASN A 22 -36.34 -9.55 0.64
N PHE A 23 -36.27 -9.61 1.97
CA PHE A 23 -37.24 -8.95 2.83
C PHE A 23 -37.14 -7.41 2.77
N ASN A 24 -35.93 -6.88 2.58
CA ASN A 24 -35.67 -5.43 2.53
C ASN A 24 -35.51 -4.89 1.10
N TRP A 25 -35.76 -5.69 0.07
CA TRP A 25 -35.52 -5.32 -1.32
C TRP A 25 -36.37 -4.12 -1.75
N GLN A 26 -37.62 -4.07 -1.31
CA GLN A 26 -38.53 -2.96 -1.60
C GLN A 26 -37.97 -1.63 -1.06
N SER A 27 -37.47 -1.65 0.18
CA SER A 27 -36.80 -0.52 0.81
C SER A 27 -35.54 -0.08 0.07
N MET A 28 -34.75 -1.02 -0.48
CA MET A 28 -33.56 -0.69 -1.29
C MET A 28 -33.95 -0.04 -2.62
N ARG A 29 -35.01 -0.56 -3.25
CA ARG A 29 -35.56 -0.03 -4.50
C ARG A 29 -36.05 1.41 -4.36
N GLU A 30 -36.61 1.77 -3.22
CA GLU A 30 -37.03 3.14 -2.90
C GLU A 30 -35.85 4.13 -2.86
N PHE A 31 -34.64 3.66 -2.55
CA PHE A 31 -33.41 4.45 -2.66
C PHE A 31 -32.74 4.40 -4.04
N GLY A 32 -33.39 3.80 -5.04
CA GLY A 32 -32.86 3.70 -6.40
C GLY A 32 -31.74 2.66 -6.58
N ILE A 33 -31.52 1.78 -5.60
CA ILE A 33 -30.50 0.73 -5.67
C ILE A 33 -30.95 -0.30 -6.69
N VAL A 34 -30.11 -0.54 -7.70
CA VAL A 34 -30.40 -1.53 -8.75
C VAL A 34 -29.96 -2.90 -8.25
N HIS A 35 -30.65 -3.98 -8.64
CA HIS A 35 -30.26 -5.32 -8.23
C HIS A 35 -28.93 -5.67 -8.88
N GLY A 36 -27.84 -5.44 -8.15
CA GLY A 36 -26.50 -5.83 -8.58
C GLY A 36 -26.39 -7.36 -8.69
N PRO A 37 -25.47 -7.87 -9.54
CA PRO A 37 -25.22 -9.30 -9.67
C PRO A 37 -24.63 -9.90 -8.40
N CYS A 38 -24.05 -9.10 -7.51
CA CYS A 38 -23.61 -9.53 -6.19
C CYS A 38 -23.89 -8.51 -5.08
N LEU A 39 -23.83 -8.98 -3.83
CA LEU A 39 -24.02 -8.16 -2.63
C LEU A 39 -23.01 -7.01 -2.52
N ILE A 40 -21.77 -7.24 -2.97
CA ILE A 40 -20.71 -6.24 -2.88
C ILE A 40 -21.12 -4.99 -3.68
N ASP A 41 -21.75 -5.18 -4.84
CA ASP A 41 -22.25 -4.07 -5.67
C ASP A 41 -23.34 -3.28 -4.94
N MET A 42 -24.31 -3.97 -4.32
CA MET A 42 -25.38 -3.33 -3.55
C MET A 42 -24.83 -2.56 -2.33
N LYS A 43 -23.83 -3.12 -1.64
CA LYS A 43 -23.15 -2.44 -0.52
C LYS A 43 -22.41 -1.20 -1.00
N ASN A 44 -21.72 -1.29 -2.13
CA ASN A 44 -21.01 -0.17 -2.73
C ASN A 44 -21.96 0.94 -3.17
N GLU A 45 -23.11 0.60 -3.76
CA GLU A 45 -24.17 1.59 -4.07
C GLU A 45 -24.72 2.23 -2.80
N LEU A 46 -25.06 1.46 -1.76
CA LEU A 46 -25.53 2.00 -0.48
C LEU A 46 -24.52 2.96 0.16
N LEU A 47 -23.25 2.58 0.16
CA LEU A 47 -22.17 3.42 0.69
C LEU A 47 -21.93 4.66 -0.16
N GLN A 48 -22.11 4.56 -1.49
CA GLN A 48 -22.03 5.71 -2.38
C GLN A 48 -23.19 6.68 -2.13
N ILE A 49 -24.42 6.18 -1.96
CA ILE A 49 -25.59 7.01 -1.63
C ILE A 49 -25.35 7.76 -0.32
N ILE A 50 -24.81 7.10 0.71
CA ILE A 50 -24.50 7.77 1.98
C ILE A 50 -23.39 8.80 1.81
N ASN A 51 -22.35 8.47 1.03
CA ASN A 51 -21.29 9.42 0.72
C ASN A 51 -21.84 10.68 0.04
N ASP A 52 -22.75 10.53 -0.92
CA ASP A 52 -23.37 11.66 -1.61
C ASP A 52 -24.27 12.46 -0.64
N LEU A 53 -25.02 11.78 0.23
CA LEU A 53 -25.86 12.42 1.26
C LEU A 53 -25.07 13.25 2.28
N VAL A 54 -23.83 12.88 2.59
CA VAL A 54 -22.96 13.68 3.49
C VAL A 54 -22.75 15.10 2.95
N PHE A 55 -22.73 15.26 1.63
CA PHE A 55 -22.52 16.55 0.97
C PHE A 55 -23.82 17.24 0.53
N LEU A 56 -24.96 16.56 0.60
CA LEU A 56 -26.27 17.13 0.31
C LEU A 56 -26.82 17.89 1.52
N ASN A 57 -27.53 18.99 1.25
CA ASN A 57 -28.18 19.76 2.29
C ASN A 57 -29.36 18.93 2.83
N ASP A 58 -29.36 18.60 4.12
CA ASP A 58 -30.41 17.78 4.74
C ASP A 58 -31.69 18.58 5.04
N GLY A 59 -31.75 19.84 4.61
CA GLY A 59 -32.91 20.70 4.76
C GLY A 59 -33.13 21.15 6.20
N THR A 60 -32.24 20.77 7.13
CA THR A 60 -32.16 21.45 8.41
C THR A 60 -31.65 22.86 8.12
N LYS A 61 -32.50 23.85 8.39
CA LYS A 61 -32.08 25.25 8.34
C LYS A 61 -31.13 25.46 9.50
N ASP A 62 -29.89 25.04 9.34
CA ASP A 62 -28.82 25.49 10.22
C ASP A 62 -28.71 27.01 9.97
N ASP A 63 -29.09 27.82 10.95
CA ASP A 63 -29.04 29.30 10.93
C ASP A 63 -27.59 29.84 10.76
N ASP A 64 -26.62 28.96 10.53
CA ASP A 64 -25.20 29.24 10.33
C ASP A 64 -24.86 29.86 8.97
N ASP A 65 -25.80 29.94 8.02
CA ASP A 65 -25.61 30.74 6.79
C ASP A 65 -25.45 32.25 7.10
N ILE A 66 -25.78 32.68 8.33
CA ILE A 66 -25.51 34.04 8.82
C ILE A 66 -24.02 34.26 9.11
N SER A 67 -23.30 33.23 9.58
CA SER A 67 -21.86 33.30 9.89
C SER A 67 -21.01 33.55 8.64
N ASP A 68 -21.34 32.88 7.53
CA ASP A 68 -20.62 33.05 6.26
C ASP A 68 -20.91 34.42 5.60
N ARG A 69 -22.08 35.00 5.86
CA ARG A 69 -22.40 36.37 5.44
C ARG A 69 -21.58 37.41 6.22
N PHE A 70 -21.30 37.19 7.51
CA PHE A 70 -20.44 38.07 8.31
C PHE A 70 -18.95 37.93 7.99
N SER A 71 -18.48 36.75 7.58
CA SER A 71 -17.07 36.55 7.21
C SER A 71 -16.72 37.19 5.84
N MET A 72 -17.68 37.25 4.91
CA MET A 72 -17.53 38.01 3.65
C MET A 72 -17.55 39.53 3.87
N ILE A 73 -18.43 40.06 4.73
CA ILE A 73 -18.54 41.51 4.99
C ILE A 73 -17.26 42.06 5.65
N ASN A 74 -16.60 41.29 6.52
CA ASN A 74 -15.34 41.74 7.15
C ASN A 74 -14.11 41.65 6.24
N LYS A 75 -14.17 40.89 5.13
CA LYS A 75 -13.08 40.81 4.14
C LYS A 75 -13.07 41.96 3.15
N GLU A 76 -14.23 42.57 2.86
CA GLU A 76 -14.30 43.79 2.02
C GLU A 76 -14.02 45.07 2.81
N ALA A 77 -14.29 45.10 4.12
CA ALA A 77 -14.03 46.26 4.96
C ALA A 77 -12.54 46.52 5.30
N PHE A 78 -11.65 45.54 5.07
CA PHE A 78 -10.21 45.67 5.35
C PHE A 78 -9.31 45.86 4.12
N ALA A 79 -9.87 45.82 2.91
CA ALA A 79 -9.11 46.01 1.66
C ALA A 79 -9.03 47.48 1.20
N SER A 80 -9.55 48.43 1.96
CA SER A 80 -9.54 49.86 1.62
C SER A 80 -9.14 50.75 2.81
N SER A 81 -7.93 50.56 3.34
CA SER A 81 -7.29 51.59 4.18
C SER A 81 -5.77 51.39 4.26
N SER A 82 -5.03 51.93 3.30
CA SER A 82 -3.63 52.33 3.48
C SER A 82 -3.09 53.06 2.24
N GLN A 83 -3.32 54.37 2.14
CA GLN A 83 -2.36 55.32 1.55
C GLN A 83 -2.70 56.74 2.05
N GLY A 84 -1.82 57.31 2.87
CA GLY A 84 -1.92 58.70 3.33
C GLY A 84 -1.02 59.63 2.52
N LEU A 85 -1.48 60.88 2.34
CA LEU A 85 -0.81 62.17 2.60
C LEU A 85 -1.18 63.26 1.57
N ILE A 86 -1.71 64.39 2.10
CA ILE A 86 -1.50 65.80 1.69
C ILE A 86 -2.02 66.17 0.27
N ASP A 87 -2.96 67.10 0.02
CA ASP A 87 -3.01 68.51 0.43
C ASP A 87 -4.41 69.16 0.15
N ASN A 88 -4.59 70.34 0.73
CA ASN A 88 -5.71 71.29 0.65
C ASN A 88 -6.35 71.53 -0.75
N ASN A 89 -7.69 71.69 -0.81
CA ASN A 89 -8.31 73.00 -1.08
C ASN A 89 -9.86 73.04 -1.01
N ASN A 90 -10.35 74.11 -0.42
CA ASN A 90 -11.73 74.62 -0.46
C ASN A 90 -12.26 74.79 -1.89
N ASN A 91 -13.53 74.45 -2.13
CA ASN A 91 -14.52 75.49 -2.48
C ASN A 91 -15.98 75.01 -2.48
N ASN A 92 -16.80 75.81 -1.79
CA ASN A 92 -18.23 75.98 -1.96
C ASN A 92 -18.59 76.36 -3.41
N ASN A 93 -19.64 75.76 -3.95
CA ASN A 93 -20.89 76.43 -4.37
C ASN A 93 -21.72 75.43 -5.19
N ASN A 94 -22.91 75.02 -4.78
CA ASN A 94 -24.18 75.77 -4.69
C ASN A 94 -24.93 75.81 -6.03
N ASN A 95 -26.26 75.66 -5.91
CA ASN A 95 -27.32 75.81 -6.92
C ASN A 95 -27.51 74.71 -7.97
N ASN A 96 -28.72 74.44 -8.44
CA ASN A 96 -30.07 74.54 -7.87
C ASN A 96 -31.01 73.90 -8.90
N ASN A 97 -32.12 73.40 -8.39
CA ASN A 97 -33.46 73.50 -8.94
C ASN A 97 -34.01 72.58 -10.04
N ASN A 98 -35.19 72.11 -9.64
CA ASN A 98 -36.46 71.90 -10.33
C ASN A 98 -36.68 70.50 -10.89
N ASP A 99 -37.64 69.71 -10.45
CA ASP A 99 -38.99 69.87 -9.86
C ASP A 99 -40.03 69.25 -10.80
N ASN A 100 -40.98 68.60 -10.14
CA ASN A 100 -42.30 68.11 -10.56
C ASN A 100 -42.36 66.72 -11.21
N LEU A 101 -42.89 65.70 -10.50
CA LEU A 101 -44.27 65.47 -10.01
C LEU A 101 -45.26 65.15 -11.14
N ASP A 102 -45.74 63.91 -11.19
CA ASP A 102 -47.12 63.50 -10.79
C ASP A 102 -47.28 61.99 -11.15
N LEU A 103 -47.53 61.04 -10.24
CA LEU A 103 -48.75 60.71 -9.48
C LEU A 103 -49.92 60.23 -10.37
N GLY A 104 -50.38 58.99 -10.13
CA GLY A 104 -51.62 58.47 -10.71
C GLY A 104 -51.74 56.95 -10.73
N ASP A 105 -52.09 56.35 -9.59
CA ASP A 105 -52.74 55.04 -9.47
C ASP A 105 -54.03 54.96 -10.30
N ILE A 106 -54.51 53.73 -10.59
CA ILE A 106 -55.88 53.23 -10.26
C ILE A 106 -56.34 52.07 -11.18
N ASN A 107 -56.85 51.00 -10.53
CA ASN A 107 -57.90 50.02 -10.94
C ASN A 107 -57.59 48.92 -11.98
N ASN A 108 -58.32 47.80 -12.03
CA ASN A 108 -59.10 46.93 -11.12
C ASN A 108 -59.74 45.84 -12.03
N ASN A 109 -60.24 44.76 -11.44
CA ASN A 109 -61.12 43.71 -12.01
C ASN A 109 -60.47 42.70 -12.98
N GLY A 110 -60.66 41.38 -12.88
CA GLY A 110 -61.68 40.58 -12.18
C GLY A 110 -62.47 39.75 -13.20
N ASN A 111 -62.37 38.41 -13.14
CA ASN A 111 -63.46 37.42 -13.25
C ASN A 111 -63.08 36.06 -13.88
N ASN A 112 -63.36 35.02 -13.09
CA ASN A 112 -64.09 33.76 -13.36
C ASN A 112 -63.52 32.63 -14.27
N LEU A 113 -63.27 31.49 -13.59
CA LEU A 113 -63.71 30.08 -13.80
C LEU A 113 -64.26 29.61 -15.18
N PRO A 114 -64.34 28.28 -15.45
CA PRO A 114 -63.84 27.10 -14.72
C PRO A 114 -63.10 26.09 -15.64
N GLU A 115 -62.34 25.13 -15.10
CA GLU A 115 -62.20 23.84 -15.78
C GLU A 115 -61.92 22.69 -14.80
N GLU A 116 -62.71 21.64 -14.98
CA GLU A 116 -62.66 20.37 -14.29
C GLU A 116 -61.46 19.53 -14.76
N GLY A 117 -60.90 18.77 -13.81
CA GLY A 117 -60.61 17.37 -14.07
C GLY A 117 -59.17 16.98 -14.43
N THR A 118 -58.78 15.86 -13.79
CA THR A 118 -57.99 14.75 -14.36
C THR A 118 -56.50 14.69 -13.99
N VAL A 119 -56.24 13.83 -12.99
CA VAL A 119 -55.14 12.84 -12.91
C VAL A 119 -53.71 13.37 -12.89
N LEU A 120 -53.16 13.48 -11.67
CA LEU A 120 -51.72 13.55 -11.42
C LEU A 120 -51.10 12.15 -11.55
N THR A 121 -50.53 11.85 -12.72
CA THR A 121 -49.40 10.92 -12.84
C THR A 121 -48.13 11.74 -12.73
N SER A 122 -47.49 11.72 -11.55
CA SER A 122 -46.18 12.34 -11.36
C SER A 122 -45.11 11.49 -12.04
N GLU A 123 -44.70 11.89 -13.24
CA GLU A 123 -43.46 11.46 -13.87
C GLU A 123 -42.28 11.97 -13.03
N ILE A 124 -41.59 11.04 -12.36
CA ILE A 124 -40.30 11.30 -11.74
C ILE A 124 -39.28 11.32 -12.88
N SER A 125 -38.96 12.52 -13.35
CA SER A 125 -37.83 12.79 -14.23
C SER A 125 -36.52 12.56 -13.47
N SER A 126 -35.91 11.40 -13.69
CA SER A 126 -34.58 11.04 -13.23
C SER A 126 -33.54 11.90 -13.94
N THR A 127 -33.30 13.10 -13.40
CA THR A 127 -32.21 13.98 -13.83
C THR A 127 -30.90 13.36 -13.34
N SER A 128 -30.21 12.64 -14.22
CA SER A 128 -28.84 12.17 -14.00
C SER A 128 -27.91 13.37 -13.79
N ILE A 129 -27.49 13.59 -12.54
CA ILE A 129 -26.53 14.62 -12.17
C ILE A 129 -25.17 14.19 -12.71
N ASN A 130 -24.79 14.73 -13.87
CA ASN A 130 -23.45 14.62 -14.42
C ASN A 130 -22.50 15.45 -13.54
N THR A 131 -21.81 14.80 -12.60
CA THR A 131 -20.71 15.40 -11.84
C THR A 131 -19.50 15.62 -12.77
N SER A 132 -19.36 16.84 -13.31
CA SER A 132 -18.16 17.27 -14.01
C SER A 132 -17.00 17.39 -13.02
N MET A 133 -16.06 16.44 -13.07
CA MET A 133 -14.80 16.47 -12.29
C MET A 133 -13.78 17.47 -12.86
N GLY A 134 -14.13 18.75 -12.91
CA GLY A 134 -13.23 19.82 -13.36
C GLY A 134 -13.30 21.01 -12.41
N GLN A 135 -12.18 21.30 -11.75
CA GLN A 135 -11.93 22.31 -10.70
C GLN A 135 -12.33 21.89 -9.29
N GLY A 136 -11.34 21.95 -8.39
CA GLY A 136 -11.38 21.51 -7.00
C GLY A 136 -12.36 22.32 -6.14
N ASN A 137 -13.64 22.04 -6.32
CA ASN A 137 -14.66 22.49 -5.40
C ASN A 137 -14.47 21.70 -4.11
N ASN A 138 -13.82 22.35 -3.15
CA ASN A 138 -13.83 22.01 -1.75
C ASN A 138 -15.26 21.72 -1.29
N LEU A 139 -15.64 20.45 -1.22
CA LEU A 139 -16.98 20.05 -0.81
C LEU A 139 -17.11 20.34 0.69
N ARG A 140 -18.27 20.83 1.12
CA ARG A 140 -18.57 21.04 2.54
C ARG A 140 -19.45 19.88 2.99
N VAL A 141 -19.11 19.23 4.10
CA VAL A 141 -20.01 18.28 4.77
C VAL A 141 -21.23 19.06 5.26
N ARG A 142 -22.39 18.71 4.72
CA ARG A 142 -23.67 19.37 5.01
C ARG A 142 -24.56 18.55 5.93
N SER A 143 -24.54 17.22 5.82
CA SER A 143 -25.35 16.35 6.70
C SER A 143 -24.51 15.62 7.74
N LYS A 144 -24.57 16.15 8.97
CA LYS A 144 -23.99 15.50 10.17
C LYS A 144 -24.61 14.13 10.43
N ALA A 145 -25.92 13.99 10.20
CA ALA A 145 -26.65 12.75 10.39
C ALA A 145 -26.17 11.64 9.44
N ALA A 146 -25.94 11.97 8.17
CA ALA A 146 -25.43 11.02 7.18
C ALA A 146 -24.03 10.51 7.54
N PHE A 147 -23.15 11.40 8.01
CA PHE A 147 -21.82 11.00 8.47
C PHE A 147 -21.91 10.09 9.71
N GLY A 148 -22.80 10.41 10.65
CA GLY A 148 -23.06 9.58 11.83
C GLY A 148 -23.60 8.18 11.49
N ILE A 149 -24.26 7.98 10.34
CA ILE A 149 -24.66 6.63 9.90
C ILE A 149 -23.42 5.77 9.62
N LEU A 150 -22.36 6.32 9.02
CA LEU A 150 -21.13 5.57 8.74
C LEU A 150 -20.47 5.08 10.05
N GLU A 151 -20.40 5.95 11.05
CA GLU A 151 -19.90 5.59 12.39
C GLU A 151 -20.75 4.49 13.03
N ARG A 152 -22.08 4.65 13.09
CA ARG A 152 -22.95 3.64 13.72
C ARG A 152 -22.94 2.31 12.99
N VAL A 153 -22.88 2.31 11.65
CA VAL A 153 -22.76 1.08 10.87
C VAL A 153 -21.41 0.42 11.10
N TYR A 154 -20.31 1.18 11.13
CA TYR A 154 -18.99 0.67 11.49
C TYR A 154 -19.00 0.01 12.88
N SER A 155 -19.60 0.67 13.86
CA SER A 155 -19.72 0.20 15.24
C SER A 155 -20.67 -1.00 15.40
N SER A 156 -21.67 -1.16 14.53
CA SER A 156 -22.63 -2.28 14.62
C SER A 156 -22.25 -3.49 13.77
N THR A 157 -21.42 -3.34 12.74
CA THR A 157 -21.13 -4.42 11.80
C THR A 157 -20.00 -5.35 12.24
N TRP A 158 -20.22 -6.64 11.98
CA TRP A 158 -19.26 -7.72 12.26
C TRP A 158 -18.38 -8.04 11.04
N SER A 159 -18.82 -7.67 9.83
CA SER A 159 -18.05 -7.89 8.59
C SER A 159 -16.82 -6.98 8.54
N GLN A 160 -15.63 -7.59 8.59
CA GLN A 160 -14.35 -6.87 8.47
C GLN A 160 -14.23 -6.11 7.15
N TRP A 161 -14.68 -6.71 6.04
CA TRP A 161 -14.68 -6.06 4.73
C TRP A 161 -15.53 -4.78 4.75
N THR A 162 -16.75 -4.85 5.28
CA THR A 162 -17.62 -3.66 5.35
C THR A 162 -17.04 -2.59 6.27
N ARG A 163 -16.43 -2.95 7.40
CA ARG A 163 -15.73 -1.98 8.26
C ARG A 163 -14.59 -1.28 7.52
N MET A 164 -13.76 -2.02 6.80
CA MET A 164 -12.65 -1.46 6.03
C MET A 164 -13.11 -0.53 4.90
N GLU A 165 -14.19 -0.86 4.21
CA GLU A 165 -14.75 0.00 3.17
C GLU A 165 -15.33 1.28 3.79
N ILE A 166 -16.07 1.17 4.91
CA ILE A 166 -16.58 2.35 5.64
C ILE A 166 -15.44 3.27 6.10
N LEU A 167 -14.37 2.72 6.68
CA LEU A 167 -13.19 3.51 7.07
C LEU A 167 -12.54 4.19 5.85
N THR A 168 -12.51 3.51 4.71
CA THR A 168 -11.99 4.09 3.46
C THR A 168 -12.87 5.24 2.98
N ARG A 169 -14.20 5.11 3.05
CA ARG A 169 -15.15 6.17 2.68
C ARG A 169 -15.08 7.36 3.64
N ILE A 170 -14.97 7.12 4.94
CA ILE A 170 -14.75 8.18 5.93
C ILE A 170 -13.49 8.97 5.60
N LEU A 171 -12.37 8.28 5.33
CA LEU A 171 -11.12 8.93 4.97
C LEU A 171 -11.26 9.74 3.66
N MET A 172 -11.95 9.21 2.65
CA MET A 172 -12.23 9.94 1.40
C MET A 172 -13.07 11.20 1.64
N ILE A 173 -14.15 11.10 2.42
CA ILE A 173 -15.00 12.23 2.79
C ILE A 173 -14.16 13.30 3.47
N MET A 174 -13.31 12.90 4.43
CA MET A 174 -12.46 13.83 5.16
C MET A 174 -11.44 14.54 4.26
N HIS A 175 -10.88 13.85 3.26
CA HIS A 175 -10.01 14.48 2.26
C HIS A 175 -10.74 15.46 1.34
N GLN A 176 -12.02 15.22 1.05
CA GLN A 176 -12.84 16.07 0.19
C GLN A 176 -13.48 17.25 0.96
N ALA A 177 -13.66 17.09 2.27
CA ALA A 177 -14.32 18.05 3.13
C ALA A 177 -13.41 19.26 3.43
N SER A 178 -13.92 20.46 3.15
CA SER A 178 -13.26 21.72 3.55
C SER A 178 -13.50 22.13 4.99
N ASN A 179 -14.52 21.55 5.63
CA ASN A 179 -14.95 21.86 6.98
C ASN A 179 -14.73 20.67 7.94
N VAL A 180 -13.50 20.17 8.01
CA VAL A 180 -13.15 19.03 8.88
C VAL A 180 -13.56 19.25 10.35
N GLN A 181 -13.63 20.50 10.81
CA GLN A 181 -14.12 20.83 12.17
C GLN A 181 -15.51 20.27 12.46
N VAL A 182 -16.43 20.31 11.48
CA VAL A 182 -17.79 19.76 11.63
C VAL A 182 -17.76 18.26 11.88
N ILE A 183 -16.80 17.54 11.30
CA ILE A 183 -16.62 16.11 11.50
C ILE A 183 -16.12 15.82 12.92
N LEU A 184 -15.30 16.71 13.48
CA LEU A 184 -14.73 16.55 14.82
C LEU A 184 -15.72 16.84 15.93
N ASP A 185 -16.60 17.82 15.69
CA ASP A 185 -17.69 18.12 16.63
C ASP A 185 -18.68 16.94 16.75
N LEU A 186 -18.68 16.01 15.79
CA LEU A 186 -19.45 14.76 15.88
C LEU A 186 -18.79 13.70 16.75
N HIS A 187 -17.53 13.86 17.14
CA HIS A 187 -16.73 12.87 17.88
C HIS A 187 -16.79 11.46 17.27
N ALA A 188 -16.95 11.35 15.95
CA ALA A 188 -17.16 10.08 15.28
C ALA A 188 -15.93 9.16 15.29
N ILE A 189 -14.73 9.72 15.51
CA ILE A 189 -13.46 8.98 15.50
C ILE A 189 -13.17 8.34 16.85
N GLU A 190 -13.66 8.93 17.94
CA GLU A 190 -13.51 8.39 19.29
C GLU A 190 -14.05 6.94 19.41
N PRO A 191 -15.30 6.62 18.99
CA PRO A 191 -15.81 5.25 18.98
C PRO A 191 -14.95 4.27 18.14
N MET A 192 -14.38 4.75 17.03
CA MET A 192 -13.53 3.92 16.16
C MET A 192 -12.21 3.58 16.85
N LEU A 193 -11.62 4.55 17.55
CA LEU A 193 -10.42 4.34 18.37
C LEU A 193 -10.71 3.35 19.48
N LEU A 194 -11.78 3.53 20.25
CA LEU A 194 -12.13 2.64 21.36
C LEU A 194 -12.40 1.19 20.91
N ARG A 195 -12.74 0.97 19.65
CA ARG A 195 -12.92 -0.37 19.05
C ARG A 195 -11.62 -1.05 18.64
N MET A 196 -10.50 -0.32 18.50
CA MET A 196 -9.19 -0.85 18.06
C MET A 196 -8.75 -2.17 18.74
N PRO A 197 -8.96 -2.39 20.05
CA PRO A 197 -8.55 -3.63 20.71
C PRO A 197 -9.24 -4.88 20.13
N THR A 198 -10.45 -4.73 19.58
CA THR A 198 -11.29 -5.84 19.10
C THR A 198 -11.14 -6.15 17.61
N VAL A 199 -10.41 -5.31 16.87
CA VAL A 199 -10.32 -5.40 15.40
C VAL A 199 -8.91 -5.76 14.94
N GLY A 200 -8.79 -6.22 13.70
CA GLY A 200 -7.52 -6.67 13.10
C GLY A 200 -6.52 -5.53 12.84
N GLN A 201 -5.25 -5.89 12.62
CA GLN A 201 -4.14 -4.93 12.49
C GLN A 201 -4.33 -3.92 11.34
N GLU A 202 -4.83 -4.35 10.18
CA GLU A 202 -5.08 -3.46 9.04
C GLU A 202 -6.19 -2.44 9.32
N GLU A 203 -7.22 -2.85 10.07
CA GLU A 203 -8.29 -1.96 10.51
C GLU A 203 -7.77 -0.92 11.51
N ARG A 204 -6.93 -1.34 12.47
CA ARG A 204 -6.24 -0.46 13.42
C ARG A 204 -5.38 0.58 12.70
N LYS A 205 -4.59 0.18 11.70
CA LYS A 205 -3.76 1.10 10.90
C LYS A 205 -4.62 2.14 10.20
N LYS A 206 -5.75 1.74 9.61
CA LYS A 206 -6.65 2.66 8.90
C LYS A 206 -7.31 3.68 9.85
N VAL A 207 -7.75 3.24 11.04
CA VAL A 207 -8.27 4.15 12.09
C VAL A 207 -7.20 5.16 12.52
N ILE A 208 -5.95 4.71 12.70
CA ILE A 208 -4.83 5.62 13.01
C ILE A 208 -4.58 6.60 11.86
N SER A 209 -4.63 6.17 10.59
CA SER A 209 -4.48 7.08 9.45
C SER A 209 -5.55 8.17 9.40
N ILE A 210 -6.80 7.83 9.74
CA ILE A 210 -7.90 8.81 9.87
C ILE A 210 -7.59 9.82 10.97
N LEU A 211 -7.13 9.35 12.14
CA LEU A 211 -6.75 10.22 13.25
C LEU A 211 -5.55 11.13 12.90
N GLU A 212 -4.55 10.60 12.21
CA GLU A 212 -3.41 11.39 11.75
C GLU A 212 -3.85 12.52 10.80
N PHE A 213 -4.77 12.22 9.87
CA PHE A 213 -5.34 13.22 8.98
C PHE A 213 -6.09 14.33 9.74
N VAL A 214 -6.90 13.98 10.73
CA VAL A 214 -7.53 14.97 11.63
C VAL A 214 -6.48 15.88 12.25
N ILE A 215 -5.45 15.28 12.85
CA ILE A 215 -4.49 16.05 13.64
C ILE A 215 -3.71 17.00 12.75
N GLN A 216 -3.41 16.61 11.51
CA GLN A 216 -2.77 17.47 10.53
C GLN A 216 -3.67 18.64 10.10
N THR A 217 -4.98 18.41 9.94
CA THR A 217 -5.92 19.40 9.40
C THR A 217 -6.45 20.42 10.42
N VAL A 218 -6.57 20.06 11.70
CA VAL A 218 -7.13 20.93 12.76
C VAL A 218 -6.17 22.04 13.17
N ASP A 219 -6.66 23.21 13.58
CA ASP A 219 -5.78 24.24 14.13
C ASP A 219 -5.05 23.74 15.40
N ALA A 220 -3.76 24.03 15.52
CA ALA A 220 -2.93 23.64 16.67
C ALA A 220 -3.47 24.17 18.02
N ASN A 221 -4.33 25.19 17.99
CA ASN A 221 -4.94 25.79 19.18
C ASN A 221 -6.17 25.05 19.69
N VAL A 222 -6.80 24.19 18.88
CA VAL A 222 -8.06 23.50 19.24
C VAL A 222 -7.85 21.99 19.16
N PRO A 223 -7.27 21.35 20.19
CA PRO A 223 -7.00 19.92 20.16
C PRO A 223 -8.30 19.09 20.10
N PRO A 224 -8.33 17.99 19.33
CA PRO A 224 -9.46 17.06 19.29
C PRO A 224 -9.50 16.21 20.59
N LEU A 225 -10.07 16.79 21.66
CA LEU A 225 -9.94 16.26 23.02
C LEU A 225 -10.55 14.85 23.19
N GLY A 226 -11.65 14.54 22.49
CA GLY A 226 -12.30 13.22 22.54
C GLY A 226 -11.37 12.13 22.01
N GLU A 227 -10.77 12.36 20.85
CA GLU A 227 -9.85 11.43 20.19
C GLU A 227 -8.54 11.26 20.99
N LEU A 228 -7.99 12.35 21.54
CA LEU A 228 -6.80 12.29 22.40
C LEU A 228 -7.08 11.55 23.72
N SER A 229 -8.30 11.70 24.26
CA SER A 229 -8.76 10.94 25.43
C SER A 229 -8.91 9.45 25.11
N ALA A 230 -9.48 9.11 23.95
CA ALA A 230 -9.59 7.73 23.48
C ALA A 230 -8.21 7.06 23.31
N LEU A 231 -7.22 7.74 22.72
CA LEU A 231 -5.85 7.23 22.66
C LEU A 231 -5.26 6.97 24.05
N LYS A 232 -5.52 7.86 25.01
CA LYS A 232 -5.08 7.70 26.40
C LYS A 232 -5.76 6.51 27.08
N GLN A 233 -7.03 6.27 26.78
CA GLN A 233 -7.76 5.10 27.25
C GLN A 233 -7.21 3.81 26.62
N LEU A 234 -6.94 3.80 25.31
CA LEU A 234 -6.31 2.68 24.63
C LEU A 234 -4.97 2.30 25.26
N LEU A 235 -4.10 3.28 25.56
CA LEU A 235 -2.85 3.01 26.27
C LEU A 235 -3.04 2.37 27.65
N ARG A 236 -4.18 2.60 28.30
CA ARG A 236 -4.49 2.01 29.62
C ARG A 236 -5.07 0.61 29.52
N GLU A 237 -5.89 0.36 28.51
CA GLU A 237 -6.68 -0.86 28.36
C GLU A 237 -6.05 -1.89 27.41
N ALA A 238 -5.08 -1.47 26.60
CA ALA A 238 -4.39 -2.33 25.65
C ALA A 238 -3.65 -3.49 26.31
N SER A 239 -4.10 -4.72 26.03
CA SER A 239 -3.35 -5.95 26.34
C SER A 239 -2.35 -6.33 25.25
N ASP A 240 -2.62 -5.93 24.01
CA ASP A 240 -1.82 -6.26 22.81
C ASP A 240 -0.60 -5.34 22.66
N ARG A 241 0.60 -5.93 22.63
CA ARG A 241 1.88 -5.23 22.49
C ARG A 241 1.98 -4.44 21.19
N ASP A 242 1.47 -4.98 20.09
CA ASP A 242 1.56 -4.32 18.78
C ASP A 242 0.66 -3.09 18.74
N MET A 243 -0.51 -3.19 19.38
CA MET A 243 -1.42 -2.05 19.53
C MET A 243 -0.82 -0.97 20.44
N VAL A 244 -0.21 -1.33 21.58
CA VAL A 244 0.49 -0.37 22.45
C VAL A 244 1.59 0.35 21.66
N THR A 245 2.38 -0.41 20.89
CA THR A 245 3.47 0.14 20.09
C THR A 245 2.95 1.11 19.03
N LEU A 246 1.89 0.72 18.31
CA LEU A 246 1.24 1.58 17.31
C LEU A 246 0.73 2.87 17.94
N VAL A 247 -0.02 2.79 19.05
CA VAL A 247 -0.57 3.96 19.75
C VAL A 247 0.53 4.87 20.29
N LEU A 248 1.60 4.32 20.86
CA LEU A 248 2.75 5.11 21.34
C LEU A 248 3.47 5.82 20.20
N GLN A 249 3.68 5.15 19.07
CA GLN A 249 4.28 5.76 17.87
C GLN A 249 3.42 6.89 17.34
N THR A 250 2.11 6.70 17.27
CA THR A 250 1.16 7.74 16.85
C THR A 250 1.19 8.93 17.83
N ILE A 251 1.14 8.70 19.14
CA ILE A 251 1.24 9.79 20.15
C ILE A 251 2.56 10.56 20.01
N LYS A 252 3.67 9.85 19.83
CA LYS A 252 4.98 10.48 19.60
C LYS A 252 4.95 11.36 18.35
N LYS A 253 4.40 10.87 17.24
CA LYS A 253 4.23 11.63 15.99
C LYS A 253 3.37 12.87 16.20
N ILE A 254 2.23 12.74 16.87
CA ILE A 254 1.33 13.85 17.21
C ILE A 254 2.04 14.93 18.02
N ILE A 255 2.81 14.55 19.05
CA ILE A 255 3.54 15.50 19.89
C ILE A 255 4.64 16.22 19.10
N ILE A 256 5.30 15.54 18.17
CA ILE A 256 6.32 16.13 17.30
C ILE A 256 5.68 17.15 16.34
N GLU A 257 4.57 16.78 15.70
CA GLU A 257 3.87 17.66 14.75
C GLU A 257 3.19 18.84 15.46
N LYS A 258 2.57 18.62 16.63
CA LYS A 258 1.85 19.63 17.41
C LYS A 258 2.26 19.59 18.89
N PRO A 259 3.36 20.26 19.27
CA PRO A 259 3.89 20.24 20.64
C PRO A 259 2.90 20.69 21.73
N LEU A 260 1.93 21.54 21.40
CA LEU A 260 0.88 21.98 22.33
C LEU A 260 0.04 20.80 22.85
N TYR A 261 -0.11 19.73 22.07
CA TYR A 261 -0.91 18.55 22.45
C TYR A 261 -0.22 17.72 23.54
N LYS A 262 1.06 17.97 23.84
CA LYS A 262 1.79 17.33 24.95
C LYS A 262 1.05 17.49 26.29
N GLN A 263 0.28 18.56 26.48
CA GLN A 263 -0.49 18.77 27.71
C GLN A 263 -1.65 17.77 27.86
N ALA A 264 -2.30 17.38 26.77
CA ALA A 264 -3.38 16.38 26.77
C ALA A 264 -2.86 14.98 27.16
N PHE A 265 -1.62 14.67 26.78
CA PHE A 265 -0.95 13.41 27.09
C PHE A 265 -0.20 13.39 28.43
N ARG A 266 -0.45 14.34 29.35
CA ARG A 266 0.06 14.22 30.72
C ARG A 266 -0.54 12.98 31.37
N LEU A 267 0.25 11.90 31.32
CA LEU A 267 -0.02 10.64 31.99
C LEU A 267 0.35 10.79 33.46
N PRO A 268 -0.41 10.20 34.40
CA PRO A 268 -0.02 10.15 35.80
C PRO A 268 1.38 9.53 35.95
N ALA A 269 2.19 10.06 36.87
CA ALA A 269 3.57 9.62 37.10
C ALA A 269 3.70 8.10 37.33
N TRP A 270 2.70 7.45 37.93
CA TRP A 270 2.69 6.01 38.16
C TRP A 270 2.62 5.18 36.86
N TRP A 271 2.06 5.72 35.78
CA TRP A 271 2.00 5.02 34.49
C TRP A 271 3.34 5.08 33.77
N ILE A 272 4.03 6.23 33.85
CA ILE A 272 5.41 6.40 33.37
C ILE A 272 6.32 5.39 34.09
N ALA A 273 6.20 5.30 35.43
CA ALA A 273 6.93 4.31 36.23
C ALA A 273 6.60 2.86 35.83
N ARG A 274 5.37 2.55 35.41
CA ARG A 274 4.96 1.20 34.99
C ARG A 274 5.54 0.80 33.62
N GLN A 275 5.68 1.76 32.70
CA GLN A 275 6.34 1.56 31.40
C GLN A 275 7.86 1.44 31.59
N GLU A 276 8.44 2.34 32.39
CA GLU A 276 9.84 2.28 32.81
C GLU A 276 10.15 0.92 33.46
N THR A 277 9.33 0.38 34.37
CA THR A 277 9.57 -0.97 34.92
C THR A 277 9.46 -2.14 33.91
N LYS A 278 8.84 -1.94 32.74
CA LYS A 278 8.77 -2.98 31.69
C LYS A 278 9.92 -2.87 30.69
N ASP A 279 10.41 -1.67 30.43
CA ASP A 279 11.55 -1.42 29.53
C ASP A 279 12.90 -1.47 30.30
N ASP A 280 12.93 -1.10 31.59
CA ASP A 280 14.10 -1.10 32.48
C ASP A 280 14.49 -2.48 33.03
N ALA A 281 13.72 -3.53 32.72
CA ALA A 281 14.18 -4.92 32.88
C ALA A 281 15.29 -5.29 31.86
N SER A 282 15.64 -4.38 30.93
CA SER A 282 16.67 -4.61 29.90
C SER A 282 17.83 -3.60 29.84
N SER A 283 17.87 -2.57 30.70
CA SER A 283 19.05 -1.71 30.79
C SER A 283 19.16 -0.94 32.11
N ILE A 284 20.11 -1.32 32.96
CA ILE A 284 20.54 -0.53 34.12
C ILE A 284 21.95 0.02 33.82
N PHE A 285 22.16 1.34 33.93
CA PHE A 285 23.24 1.87 34.78
C PHE A 285 23.13 3.38 35.07
N THR A 286 23.28 3.69 36.37
CA THR A 286 23.69 4.92 37.09
C THR A 286 23.78 6.28 36.37
N ALA A 287 23.29 7.30 37.07
CA ALA A 287 24.01 8.57 37.21
C ALA A 287 23.80 9.16 38.62
N ASN A 288 24.90 9.53 39.28
CA ASN A 288 25.06 10.79 40.03
C ASN A 288 26.50 10.92 40.57
N ASN A 289 27.34 11.73 39.92
CA ASN A 289 27.88 12.98 40.49
C ASN A 289 28.89 13.69 39.56
N ILE A 290 28.91 15.01 39.70
CA ILE A 290 29.36 16.07 38.78
C ILE A 290 30.81 16.49 39.04
N THR A 291 31.66 16.67 38.01
CA THR A 291 32.48 17.88 37.66
C THR A 291 33.48 17.61 36.50
N PRO A 292 33.98 18.65 35.78
CA PRO A 292 34.26 18.58 34.34
C PRO A 292 35.75 18.46 33.99
N ILE A 293 36.08 17.80 32.86
CA ILE A 293 37.24 18.12 32.02
C ILE A 293 36.92 17.76 30.55
N THR A 294 37.35 18.68 29.71
CA THR A 294 37.31 18.81 28.25
C THR A 294 38.00 17.66 27.50
N THR A 295 37.37 17.12 26.44
CA THR A 295 37.88 16.95 25.05
C THR A 295 37.03 15.93 24.27
N SER A 296 36.68 16.27 23.02
CA SER A 296 35.91 15.44 22.07
C SER A 296 36.79 14.39 21.35
N PRO A 297 36.32 13.61 20.34
CA PRO A 297 35.04 12.92 20.17
C PRO A 297 35.27 11.41 19.84
N LYS A 298 34.32 10.51 20.15
CA LYS A 298 34.15 9.27 19.34
C LYS A 298 32.88 8.49 19.67
N THR A 299 31.99 8.48 18.69
CA THR A 299 30.94 7.48 18.46
C THR A 299 31.59 6.10 18.34
N ARG A 300 31.27 5.16 19.23
CA ARG A 300 31.61 3.74 19.09
C ARG A 300 30.49 2.85 19.63
N SER A 301 30.24 1.82 18.83
CA SER A 301 29.15 0.85 18.74
C SER A 301 28.78 0.05 19.99
N GLN A 302 27.52 -0.38 20.04
CA GLN A 302 26.89 -1.36 20.94
C GLN A 302 27.48 -2.80 20.89
N HIS A 303 28.71 -2.99 20.41
CA HIS A 303 29.32 -4.32 20.20
C HIS A 303 30.06 -4.91 21.42
N ASN A 304 30.09 -4.22 22.57
CA ASN A 304 30.96 -4.60 23.71
C ASN A 304 30.22 -5.07 24.98
N LEU A 305 28.88 -5.15 25.00
CA LEU A 305 28.15 -5.45 26.25
C LEU A 305 28.14 -6.94 26.64
N SER A 306 28.22 -7.87 25.69
CA SER A 306 27.96 -9.30 25.94
C SER A 306 29.18 -10.08 26.43
N ASP A 307 30.36 -9.78 25.87
CA ASP A 307 31.64 -10.33 26.33
C ASP A 307 32.02 -9.81 27.72
N SER A 308 31.41 -8.68 28.12
CA SER A 308 31.52 -8.09 29.46
C SER A 308 30.87 -8.99 30.52
N LEU A 309 29.66 -9.50 30.28
CA LEU A 309 28.86 -10.13 31.35
C LEU A 309 29.45 -11.44 31.87
N ALA A 310 29.93 -12.32 30.98
CA ALA A 310 30.56 -13.58 31.41
C ALA A 310 31.92 -13.34 32.10
N LYS A 311 32.67 -12.32 31.67
CA LYS A 311 33.90 -11.87 32.35
C LYS A 311 33.57 -11.23 33.69
N GLU A 312 32.51 -10.44 33.75
CA GLU A 312 32.01 -9.74 34.93
C GLU A 312 31.56 -10.74 36.00
N VAL A 313 30.74 -11.73 35.65
CA VAL A 313 30.31 -12.79 36.59
C VAL A 313 31.53 -13.58 37.08
N ARG A 314 32.51 -13.89 36.23
CA ARG A 314 33.75 -14.56 36.68
C ARG A 314 34.64 -13.67 37.56
N LEU A 315 34.44 -12.35 37.55
CA LEU A 315 35.17 -11.40 38.38
C LEU A 315 34.43 -11.08 39.69
N TRP A 316 33.18 -11.55 39.84
CA TRP A 316 32.40 -11.39 41.06
C TRP A 316 33.17 -11.90 42.27
N GLN A 317 33.41 -10.99 43.20
CA GLN A 317 33.90 -11.29 44.51
C GLN A 317 32.77 -11.89 45.35
N ILE A 318 33.11 -12.42 46.52
CA ILE A 318 32.13 -13.01 47.46
C ILE A 318 30.97 -12.03 47.75
N LYS A 319 31.26 -10.73 47.83
CA LYS A 319 30.25 -9.68 48.06
C LYS A 319 29.24 -9.55 46.93
N ASP A 320 29.68 -9.70 45.68
CA ASP A 320 28.82 -9.58 44.50
C ASP A 320 27.91 -10.82 44.39
N VAL A 321 28.43 -12.00 44.72
CA VAL A 321 27.64 -13.24 44.83
C VAL A 321 26.59 -13.13 45.93
N MET A 322 26.92 -12.55 47.08
CA MET A 322 25.95 -12.26 48.15
C MET A 322 24.84 -11.32 47.67
N GLN A 323 25.20 -10.24 46.98
CA GLN A 323 24.24 -9.28 46.44
C GLN A 323 23.34 -9.92 45.38
N TRP A 324 23.87 -10.81 44.53
CA TRP A 324 23.06 -11.57 43.59
C TRP A 324 22.06 -12.49 44.32
N PHE A 325 22.49 -13.19 45.37
CA PHE A 325 21.59 -14.00 46.20
C PHE A 325 20.50 -13.16 46.90
N ASP A 326 20.82 -11.94 47.32
CA ASP A 326 19.85 -11.00 47.91
C ASP A 326 18.81 -10.53 46.87
N GLN A 327 19.12 -10.58 45.58
CA GLN A 327 18.19 -10.24 44.50
C GLN A 327 17.29 -11.43 44.11
N ILE A 328 17.66 -12.66 44.47
CA ILE A 328 16.82 -13.84 44.24
C ILE A 328 15.58 -13.76 45.15
N ASP A 329 14.40 -13.95 44.55
CA ASP A 329 13.10 -13.94 45.24
C ASP A 329 12.83 -12.64 46.02
N ASN A 330 13.17 -11.49 45.42
CA ASN A 330 12.85 -10.15 45.94
C ASN A 330 13.34 -9.90 47.39
N GLY A 331 14.54 -10.38 47.74
CA GLY A 331 15.12 -10.15 49.07
C GLY A 331 14.66 -11.14 50.15
N ARG A 332 13.84 -12.14 49.82
CA ARG A 332 13.43 -13.18 50.78
C ARG A 332 14.63 -13.96 51.34
N PHE A 333 15.68 -14.10 50.55
CA PHE A 333 16.92 -14.77 50.93
C PHE A 333 17.99 -13.85 51.54
N ALA A 334 17.67 -12.56 51.70
CA ALA A 334 18.66 -11.57 52.09
C ALA A 334 19.31 -11.93 53.44
N ASN A 335 20.64 -11.85 53.49
CA ASN A 335 21.49 -12.14 54.66
C ASN A 335 21.49 -13.59 55.16
N ARG A 336 20.50 -14.43 54.82
CA ARG A 336 20.42 -15.82 55.32
C ARG A 336 21.59 -16.67 54.85
N PHE A 337 22.06 -16.45 53.63
CA PHE A 337 23.14 -17.24 53.03
C PHE A 337 24.51 -16.57 53.11
N HIS A 338 24.62 -15.35 53.66
CA HIS A 338 25.89 -14.62 53.68
C HIS A 338 26.96 -15.38 54.46
N THR A 339 26.65 -15.91 55.64
CA THR A 339 27.62 -16.70 56.41
C THR A 339 28.07 -17.95 55.66
N ILE A 340 27.16 -18.62 54.95
CA ILE A 340 27.45 -19.84 54.18
C ILE A 340 28.30 -19.49 52.95
N ILE A 341 27.88 -18.52 52.13
CA ILE A 341 28.62 -18.02 50.96
C ILE A 341 30.03 -17.56 51.35
N LYS A 342 30.17 -16.90 52.51
CA LYS A 342 31.47 -16.49 53.06
C LYS A 342 32.31 -17.66 53.52
N ASN A 343 31.72 -18.64 54.22
CA ASN A 343 32.44 -19.82 54.69
C ASN A 343 32.90 -20.71 53.52
N LEU A 344 32.12 -20.79 52.45
CA LEU A 344 32.44 -21.52 51.22
C LEU A 344 33.39 -20.74 50.29
N ASN A 345 33.75 -19.50 50.63
CA ASN A 345 34.51 -18.59 49.78
C ASN A 345 33.94 -18.50 48.35
N MET A 346 32.62 -18.53 48.20
CA MET A 346 31.98 -18.68 46.90
C MET A 346 32.04 -17.34 46.13
N ASN A 347 33.00 -17.27 45.20
CA ASN A 347 33.11 -16.21 44.20
C ASN A 347 32.41 -16.64 42.90
N GLY A 348 32.31 -15.76 41.91
CA GLY A 348 31.58 -16.06 40.68
C GLY A 348 32.18 -17.19 39.84
N GLN A 349 33.48 -17.47 39.95
CA GLN A 349 34.09 -18.64 39.30
C GLN A 349 33.62 -19.94 39.94
N ILE A 350 33.61 -19.99 41.28
CA ILE A 350 33.14 -21.16 42.04
C ILE A 350 31.64 -21.35 41.82
N LEU A 351 30.84 -20.26 41.83
CA LEU A 351 29.41 -20.31 41.57
C LEU A 351 29.06 -20.93 40.21
N LEU A 352 29.83 -20.60 39.17
CA LEU A 352 29.63 -21.15 37.83
C LEU A 352 30.15 -22.59 37.69
N ALA A 353 31.22 -22.94 38.40
CA ALA A 353 31.85 -24.27 38.36
C ALA A 353 31.17 -25.30 39.27
N ALA A 354 30.38 -24.86 40.24
CA ALA A 354 29.81 -25.74 41.25
C ALA A 354 28.65 -26.59 40.70
N ASN A 355 28.71 -27.90 40.99
CA ASN A 355 27.62 -28.86 40.76
C ASN A 355 26.53 -28.70 41.81
N ASP A 356 25.31 -29.18 41.58
CA ASP A 356 24.17 -28.96 42.49
C ASP A 356 24.33 -29.57 43.90
N ASP A 357 25.40 -30.33 44.17
CA ASP A 357 25.63 -31.03 45.44
C ASP A 357 25.87 -30.09 46.64
N TRP A 358 26.49 -28.91 46.44
CA TRP A 358 26.71 -27.95 47.55
C TRP A 358 25.39 -27.29 48.00
N LEU A 359 24.45 -27.11 47.07
CA LEU A 359 23.09 -26.64 47.35
C LEU A 359 22.33 -27.62 48.25
N GLN A 360 22.66 -28.91 48.15
CA GLN A 360 22.01 -29.97 48.93
C GLN A 360 22.68 -30.22 50.29
N ASN A 361 24.02 -30.10 50.35
CA ASN A 361 24.79 -30.51 51.53
C ASN A 361 25.30 -29.36 52.40
N GLU A 362 25.45 -28.15 51.86
CA GLU A 362 26.13 -27.04 52.56
C GLU A 362 25.22 -25.82 52.77
N MET A 363 24.22 -25.62 51.91
CA MET A 363 23.16 -24.65 52.19
C MET A 363 22.06 -25.34 53.02
N ASP A 364 21.87 -24.91 54.27
CA ASP A 364 20.79 -25.35 55.17
C ASP A 364 19.41 -24.86 54.68
N LEU A 365 19.03 -25.32 53.47
CA LEU A 365 17.78 -25.05 52.80
C LEU A 365 16.76 -26.06 53.31
N LYS A 366 15.85 -25.55 54.16
CA LYS A 366 14.82 -26.34 54.84
C LYS A 366 13.68 -26.76 53.92
N ASP A 367 13.51 -26.08 52.78
CA ASP A 367 12.39 -26.28 51.85
C ASP A 367 12.90 -26.56 50.43
N GLU A 368 12.31 -27.56 49.77
CA GLU A 368 12.59 -27.93 48.39
C GLU A 368 12.21 -26.81 47.41
N ALA A 369 11.21 -25.98 47.76
CA ALA A 369 10.83 -24.82 46.98
C ALA A 369 11.93 -23.74 46.93
N GLU A 370 12.68 -23.54 48.02
CA GLU A 370 13.81 -22.61 48.04
C GLU A 370 14.95 -23.13 47.15
N ARG A 371 15.18 -24.45 47.18
CA ARG A 371 16.18 -25.11 46.34
C ARG A 371 15.84 -24.98 44.86
N SER A 372 14.57 -25.17 44.49
CA SER A 372 14.14 -25.05 43.09
C SER A 372 14.32 -23.63 42.57
N ILE A 373 14.01 -22.60 43.36
CA ILE A 373 14.17 -21.19 42.96
C ILE A 373 15.64 -20.85 42.73
N ILE A 374 16.53 -21.25 43.65
CA ILE A 374 17.96 -20.98 43.51
C ILE A 374 18.55 -21.76 42.33
N ARG A 375 18.19 -23.04 42.17
CA ARG A 375 18.61 -23.87 41.03
C ARG A 375 18.16 -23.28 39.70
N GLU A 376 16.92 -22.81 39.61
CA GLU A 376 16.38 -22.18 38.40
C GLU A 376 17.15 -20.91 38.04
N ARG A 377 17.40 -20.01 39.00
CA ARG A 377 18.16 -18.78 38.76
C ARG A 377 19.62 -19.04 38.43
N LEU A 378 20.26 -20.03 39.06
CA LEU A 378 21.61 -20.45 38.73
C LEU A 378 21.68 -21.03 37.32
N ASN A 379 20.68 -21.81 36.91
CA ASN A 379 20.58 -22.36 35.56
C ASN A 379 20.32 -21.28 34.52
N GLN A 380 19.50 -20.27 34.81
CA GLN A 380 19.34 -19.10 33.95
C GLN A 380 20.67 -18.37 33.75
N LEU A 381 21.43 -18.14 34.84
CA LEU A 381 22.75 -17.51 34.78
C LEU A 381 23.73 -18.33 33.93
N LYS A 382 23.77 -19.67 34.12
CA LYS A 382 24.60 -20.59 33.33
C LYS A 382 24.15 -20.64 31.86
N GLN A 383 22.86 -20.74 31.56
CA GLN A 383 22.31 -20.81 30.20
C GLN A 383 22.61 -19.55 29.40
N VAL A 384 22.45 -18.37 30.01
CA VAL A 384 22.83 -17.10 29.38
C VAL A 384 24.30 -17.16 28.96
N ILE A 385 25.20 -17.62 29.83
CA ILE A 385 26.63 -17.75 29.52
C ILE A 385 26.88 -18.81 28.41
N TYR A 386 26.22 -19.97 28.45
CA TYR A 386 26.42 -21.03 27.45
C TYR A 386 25.90 -20.67 26.06
N ILE A 387 24.72 -20.04 25.98
CA ILE A 387 24.15 -19.56 24.72
C ILE A 387 25.08 -18.53 24.09
N TYR A 388 25.67 -17.64 24.88
CA TYR A 388 26.62 -16.66 24.37
C TYR A 388 27.97 -17.27 23.96
N ILE A 389 28.51 -18.24 24.70
CA ILE A 389 29.72 -18.97 24.26
C ILE A 389 29.45 -19.64 22.92
N PHE A 390 28.27 -20.22 22.73
CA PHE A 390 27.85 -20.83 21.47
C PHE A 390 27.74 -19.80 20.33
N PHE A 391 27.13 -18.63 20.57
CA PHE A 391 27.06 -17.55 19.58
C PHE A 391 28.42 -16.94 19.26
N PHE A 392 29.31 -16.76 20.25
CA PHE A 392 30.68 -16.27 20.05
C PHE A 392 31.50 -17.22 19.18
N PHE A 393 31.35 -18.54 19.38
CA PHE A 393 31.96 -19.53 18.51
C PHE A 393 31.42 -19.44 17.08
N ILE A 394 30.10 -19.28 16.89
CA ILE A 394 29.51 -19.10 15.55
C ILE A 394 30.02 -17.81 14.88
N GLU A 395 30.10 -16.71 15.62
CA GLU A 395 30.52 -15.40 15.10
C GLU A 395 32.02 -15.37 14.74
N CYS A 396 32.89 -16.02 15.54
CA CYS A 396 34.31 -16.22 15.18
C CYS A 396 34.50 -17.08 13.93
N PHE A 397 33.56 -17.95 13.58
CA PHE A 397 33.58 -18.72 12.34
C PHE A 397 32.88 -18.01 11.16
N CYS A 398 32.10 -16.95 11.42
CA CYS A 398 31.33 -16.20 10.43
C CYS A 398 31.89 -14.80 10.12
N SER A 399 32.88 -14.29 10.86
CA SER A 399 33.54 -13.02 10.56
C SER A 399 34.28 -13.09 9.21
N GLU A 400 33.73 -12.43 8.19
CA GLU A 400 34.37 -12.24 6.89
C GLU A 400 35.65 -11.40 7.03
N ASP A 401 36.72 -11.86 6.38
CA ASP A 401 37.89 -11.03 6.07
C ASP A 401 37.51 -10.17 4.84
N PRO A 402 37.43 -8.83 4.93
CA PRO A 402 36.95 -7.98 3.83
C PRO A 402 37.90 -7.90 2.61
N LEU A 403 38.91 -8.76 2.53
CA LEU A 403 39.92 -8.81 1.47
C LEU A 403 39.87 -10.09 0.60
N CYS A 404 38.91 -11.00 0.80
CA CYS A 404 38.87 -12.26 0.05
C CYS A 404 38.08 -12.16 -1.26
N ASN A 405 38.69 -11.59 -2.32
CA ASN A 405 38.12 -11.48 -3.67
C ASN A 405 38.04 -12.81 -4.46
N ASN A 406 38.30 -13.96 -3.83
CA ASN A 406 38.36 -15.24 -4.51
C ASN A 406 37.24 -16.17 -4.02
N THR A 407 36.12 -16.16 -4.75
CA THR A 407 34.89 -16.93 -4.47
C THR A 407 35.15 -18.42 -4.25
N ARG A 408 36.19 -18.98 -4.88
CA ARG A 408 36.55 -20.40 -4.74
C ARG A 408 37.11 -20.74 -3.34
N LEU A 409 37.86 -19.82 -2.74
CA LEU A 409 38.44 -19.97 -1.39
C LEU A 409 37.38 -19.79 -0.30
N CYS A 410 36.40 -18.91 -0.53
CA CYS A 410 35.29 -18.70 0.40
C CYS A 410 34.36 -19.93 0.49
N VAL A 411 34.07 -20.57 -0.65
CA VAL A 411 33.31 -21.84 -0.68
C VAL A 411 34.06 -22.98 0.01
N GLN A 412 35.38 -23.11 -0.22
CA GLN A 412 36.19 -24.13 0.45
C GLN A 412 36.30 -23.90 1.96
N ARG A 413 36.46 -22.65 2.43
CA ARG A 413 36.44 -22.32 3.86
C ARG A 413 35.10 -22.64 4.50
N THR A 414 33.99 -22.34 3.81
CA THR A 414 32.63 -22.62 4.30
C THR A 414 32.35 -24.12 4.37
N GLN A 415 32.83 -24.90 3.39
CA GLN A 415 32.73 -26.36 3.43
C GLN A 415 33.58 -26.96 4.56
N LEU A 416 34.79 -26.44 4.78
CA LEU A 416 35.69 -26.90 5.83
C LEU A 416 35.13 -26.59 7.23
N SER A 417 34.57 -25.40 7.44
CA SER A 417 33.93 -25.03 8.71
C SER A 417 32.67 -25.85 8.99
N CYS A 418 31.87 -26.17 7.97
CA CYS A 418 30.74 -27.10 8.12
C CYS A 418 31.20 -28.51 8.50
N TYR A 419 32.29 -29.00 7.88
CA TYR A 419 32.85 -30.30 8.20
C TYR A 419 33.39 -30.35 9.63
N LEU A 420 34.03 -29.26 10.09
CA LEU A 420 34.53 -29.13 11.45
C LEU A 420 33.39 -29.07 12.48
N ILE A 421 32.34 -28.30 12.23
CA ILE A 421 31.17 -28.20 13.12
C ILE A 421 30.48 -29.57 13.23
N THR A 422 30.33 -30.28 12.10
CA THR A 422 29.75 -31.63 12.10
C THR A 422 30.62 -32.61 12.87
N MET A 423 31.95 -32.55 12.70
CA MET A 423 32.90 -33.37 13.47
C MET A 423 32.88 -33.05 14.97
N ILE A 424 32.86 -31.78 15.36
CA ILE A 424 32.77 -31.35 16.77
C ILE A 424 31.45 -31.82 17.38
N TYR A 425 30.34 -31.72 16.63
CA TYR A 425 29.04 -32.19 17.09
C TYR A 425 29.00 -33.71 17.28
N VAL A 426 29.52 -34.48 16.32
CA VAL A 426 29.62 -35.96 16.42
C VAL A 426 30.53 -36.36 17.58
N TYR A 427 31.64 -35.65 17.78
CA TYR A 427 32.55 -35.89 18.89
C TYR A 427 31.93 -35.54 20.25
N TRP A 428 31.15 -34.46 20.33
CA TRP A 428 30.40 -34.06 21.52
C TRP A 428 29.32 -35.07 21.87
N GLN A 429 28.56 -35.54 20.87
CA GLN A 429 27.59 -36.63 21.03
C GLN A 429 28.27 -37.91 21.52
N TRP A 430 29.44 -38.25 20.98
CA TRP A 430 30.21 -39.41 21.44
C TRP A 430 30.70 -39.26 22.89
N ILE A 431 31.14 -38.07 23.30
CA ILE A 431 31.51 -37.77 24.69
C ILE A 431 30.30 -37.91 25.63
N LEU A 432 29.15 -37.32 25.27
CA LEU A 432 27.93 -37.45 26.06
C LEU A 432 27.48 -38.91 26.18
N TYR A 433 27.58 -39.67 25.08
CA TYR A 433 27.27 -41.09 25.08
C TYR A 433 28.23 -41.89 25.97
N LYS A 434 29.53 -41.55 25.95
CA LYS A 434 30.55 -42.21 26.77
C LYS A 434 30.41 -41.88 28.26
N ILE A 435 30.15 -40.62 28.61
CA ILE A 435 29.91 -40.19 30.00
C ILE A 435 28.65 -40.87 30.54
N SER A 436 27.56 -40.86 29.75
CA SER A 436 26.30 -41.53 30.11
C SER A 436 26.48 -43.05 30.25
N PHE A 437 27.28 -43.68 29.39
CA PHE A 437 27.57 -45.12 29.47
C PHE A 437 28.47 -45.50 30.66
N GLU A 438 29.47 -44.69 31.00
CA GLU A 438 30.33 -44.90 32.17
C GLU A 438 29.60 -44.68 33.50
N GLU A 439 28.64 -43.73 33.57
CA GLU A 439 27.73 -43.59 34.71
C GLU A 439 26.70 -44.73 34.77
N MET A 440 26.15 -45.15 33.62
CA MET A 440 25.21 -46.29 33.52
C MET A 440 25.82 -47.60 34.04
N MET A 441 27.12 -47.83 33.82
CA MET A 441 27.83 -49.01 34.35
C MET A 441 28.10 -48.94 35.87
N LYS A 442 28.07 -47.75 36.48
CA LYS A 442 28.34 -47.57 37.92
C LYS A 442 27.08 -47.58 38.78
N THR A 443 25.90 -47.32 38.21
CA THR A 443 24.63 -47.24 38.97
C THR A 443 23.50 -48.04 38.32
N ALA A 444 23.57 -49.37 38.38
CA ALA A 444 22.55 -50.30 37.87
C ALA A 444 21.26 -50.38 38.74
N LYS A 445 20.78 -49.27 39.29
CA LYS A 445 19.51 -49.20 40.06
C LYS A 445 18.79 -47.86 39.84
N PHE A 446 18.26 -47.62 38.64
CA PHE A 446 17.24 -46.59 38.46
C PHE A 446 16.09 -47.08 37.58
N GLY A 447 14.87 -46.82 38.05
CA GLY A 447 13.61 -47.33 37.49
C GLY A 447 13.03 -46.51 36.32
N PRO A 448 11.78 -46.79 35.91
CA PRO A 448 11.18 -46.38 34.64
C PRO A 448 11.08 -44.86 34.38
N LEU A 449 11.19 -44.03 35.41
CA LEU A 449 11.22 -42.56 35.29
C LEU A 449 12.46 -42.06 34.53
N TYR A 450 13.59 -42.77 34.60
CA TYR A 450 14.81 -42.37 33.89
C TYR A 450 14.71 -42.67 32.38
N LEU A 451 14.04 -43.77 32.01
CA LEU A 451 13.74 -44.10 30.62
C LEU A 451 12.84 -43.03 29.97
N LEU A 452 11.88 -42.50 30.74
CA LEU A 452 10.99 -41.42 30.30
C LEU A 452 11.75 -40.11 30.03
N ASN A 453 12.75 -39.77 30.85
CA ASN A 453 13.59 -38.59 30.62
C ASN A 453 14.50 -38.75 29.40
N ILE A 454 15.05 -39.95 29.17
CA ILE A 454 15.85 -40.22 27.96
C ILE A 454 14.97 -40.12 26.71
N ILE A 455 13.75 -40.68 26.74
CA ILE A 455 12.79 -40.58 25.64
C ILE A 455 12.38 -39.12 25.41
N TYR A 456 12.14 -38.35 26.48
CA TYR A 456 11.79 -36.93 26.38
C TYR A 456 12.92 -36.11 25.74
N ILE A 457 14.16 -36.28 26.18
CA ILE A 457 15.33 -35.61 25.59
C ILE A 457 15.52 -36.03 24.13
N TYR A 458 15.32 -37.31 23.81
CA TYR A 458 15.42 -37.80 22.43
C TYR A 458 14.36 -37.18 21.52
N ILE A 459 13.10 -37.11 21.97
CA ILE A 459 11.99 -36.48 21.22
C ILE A 459 12.25 -34.98 21.04
N TYR A 460 12.67 -34.28 22.09
CA TYR A 460 12.92 -32.84 22.04
C TYR A 460 14.10 -32.50 21.10
N THR A 461 15.15 -33.33 21.12
CA THR A 461 16.30 -33.19 20.22
C THR A 461 15.91 -33.50 18.78
N TYR A 462 15.04 -34.49 18.55
CA TYR A 462 14.55 -34.85 17.22
C TYR A 462 13.65 -33.76 16.62
N MET A 463 12.76 -33.16 17.42
CA MET A 463 11.94 -32.02 16.99
C MET A 463 12.79 -30.80 16.63
N TYR A 464 13.77 -30.45 17.48
CA TYR A 464 14.68 -29.32 17.20
C TYR A 464 15.54 -29.55 15.95
N MET A 465 15.98 -30.79 15.69
CA MET A 465 16.75 -31.13 14.49
C MET A 465 15.90 -31.06 13.21
N PHE A 466 14.60 -31.37 13.29
CA PHE A 466 13.69 -31.26 12.16
C PHE A 466 13.46 -29.79 11.76
N ASP A 467 13.23 -28.91 12.73
CA ASP A 467 13.11 -27.46 12.50
C ASP A 467 14.41 -26.85 11.97
N LEU A 468 15.57 -27.28 12.49
CA LEU A 468 16.86 -26.78 12.02
C LEU A 468 17.14 -27.21 10.58
N HIS A 469 16.81 -28.46 10.21
CA HIS A 469 16.98 -28.99 8.86
C HIS A 469 16.10 -28.25 7.86
N SER A 470 14.82 -28.05 8.19
CA SER A 470 13.88 -27.29 7.36
C SER A 470 14.35 -25.84 7.15
N CYS A 471 14.84 -25.19 8.23
CA CYS A 471 15.38 -23.83 8.15
C CYS A 471 16.71 -23.76 7.34
N PHE A 472 17.53 -24.83 7.38
CA PHE A 472 18.77 -24.93 6.61
C PHE A 472 18.53 -25.20 5.12
N GLU A 473 17.57 -26.06 4.77
CA GLU A 473 17.19 -26.34 3.39
C GLU A 473 16.61 -25.10 2.71
N GLN A 474 15.71 -24.37 3.38
CA GLN A 474 15.15 -23.12 2.85
C GLN A 474 16.22 -22.04 2.62
N LYS A 475 17.15 -21.82 3.57
CA LYS A 475 18.12 -20.73 3.47
C LYS A 475 19.29 -21.01 2.51
N ARG A 476 19.74 -22.27 2.38
CA ARG A 476 20.84 -22.63 1.46
C ARG A 476 20.40 -22.75 0.01
N CYS A 477 19.22 -23.32 -0.26
CA CYS A 477 18.71 -23.40 -1.63
C CYS A 477 18.52 -21.99 -2.20
N ASN A 478 17.97 -21.05 -1.43
CA ASN A 478 17.75 -19.68 -1.91
C ASN A 478 19.07 -18.95 -2.23
N ARG A 479 20.12 -19.08 -1.40
CA ARG A 479 21.42 -18.41 -1.66
C ARG A 479 22.21 -19.07 -2.80
N ALA A 480 22.16 -20.39 -2.93
CA ALA A 480 22.82 -21.10 -4.03
C ALA A 480 22.12 -20.83 -5.37
N VAL A 481 20.79 -20.91 -5.39
CA VAL A 481 19.97 -20.57 -6.56
C VAL A 481 20.18 -19.11 -6.96
N TYR A 482 20.20 -18.19 -6.00
CA TYR A 482 20.56 -16.79 -6.23
C TYR A 482 21.93 -16.62 -6.91
N GLY A 483 22.96 -17.28 -6.38
CA GLY A 483 24.30 -17.26 -6.96
C GLY A 483 24.35 -17.80 -8.39
N LEU A 484 23.59 -18.86 -8.67
CA LEU A 484 23.51 -19.45 -10.01
C LEU A 484 22.74 -18.55 -11.00
N LEU A 485 21.66 -17.90 -10.56
CA LEU A 485 20.85 -17.00 -11.39
C LEU A 485 21.56 -15.68 -11.72
N LYS A 486 22.47 -15.24 -10.85
CA LYS A 486 23.36 -14.10 -11.13
C LYS A 486 24.53 -14.49 -12.04
N SER A 487 24.83 -15.78 -12.14
CA SER A 487 25.93 -16.28 -12.96
C SER A 487 25.47 -16.53 -14.41
N ARG A 488 26.00 -15.72 -15.35
CA ARG A 488 25.71 -15.87 -16.79
C ARG A 488 25.92 -17.27 -17.33
N THR A 489 26.87 -18.04 -16.78
CA THR A 489 27.17 -19.40 -17.23
C THR A 489 26.22 -20.46 -16.69
N HIS A 490 25.53 -20.19 -15.58
CA HIS A 490 24.69 -21.17 -14.88
C HIS A 490 23.20 -20.82 -14.92
N VAL A 491 22.84 -19.62 -15.36
CA VAL A 491 21.47 -19.11 -15.37
C VAL A 491 20.50 -20.05 -16.07
N GLU A 492 20.85 -20.60 -17.24
CA GLU A 492 19.97 -21.51 -17.98
C GLU A 492 19.71 -22.81 -17.22
N ALA A 493 20.76 -23.37 -16.58
CA ALA A 493 20.63 -24.57 -15.77
C ALA A 493 19.77 -24.29 -14.52
N ALA A 494 19.96 -23.15 -13.87
CA ALA A 494 19.15 -22.73 -12.73
C ALA A 494 17.67 -22.55 -13.11
N ILE A 495 17.39 -21.86 -14.22
CA ILE A 495 16.03 -21.70 -14.74
C ILE A 495 15.40 -23.07 -15.02
N LYS A 496 16.13 -24.01 -15.64
CA LYS A 496 15.64 -25.37 -15.90
C LYS A 496 15.31 -26.14 -14.60
N VAL A 497 16.10 -25.96 -13.54
CA VAL A 497 15.84 -26.60 -12.25
C VAL A 497 14.58 -26.03 -11.60
N ILE A 498 14.46 -24.70 -11.56
CA ILE A 498 13.31 -23.99 -10.96
C ILE A 498 12.04 -24.29 -11.73
N ARG A 499 12.12 -24.43 -13.06
CA ARG A 499 10.99 -24.82 -13.91
C ARG A 499 10.30 -26.10 -13.45
N ASN A 500 11.04 -27.01 -12.81
CA ASN A 500 10.51 -28.29 -12.37
C ASN A 500 9.89 -28.24 -10.96
N GLN A 501 9.97 -27.10 -10.25
CA GLN A 501 9.33 -26.89 -8.95
C GLN A 501 7.90 -26.37 -9.16
N LEU A 502 6.93 -27.27 -9.24
CA LEU A 502 5.59 -26.96 -9.73
C LEU A 502 4.52 -26.88 -8.63
N ASP A 503 4.93 -26.83 -7.37
CA ASP A 503 4.06 -26.65 -6.20
C ASP A 503 3.84 -25.17 -5.83
N ASP A 504 2.72 -24.90 -5.16
CA ASP A 504 2.29 -23.54 -4.80
C ASP A 504 3.26 -22.87 -3.80
N ASP A 505 3.87 -23.66 -2.91
CA ASP A 505 4.85 -23.19 -1.92
C ASP A 505 6.12 -22.69 -2.60
N SER A 506 6.66 -23.45 -3.56
CA SER A 506 7.81 -23.03 -4.37
C SER A 506 7.52 -21.77 -5.18
N VAL A 507 6.32 -21.63 -5.75
CA VAL A 507 5.92 -20.40 -6.46
C VAL A 507 5.84 -19.22 -5.50
N SER A 508 5.27 -19.41 -4.31
CA SER A 508 5.23 -18.40 -3.25
C SER A 508 6.64 -17.95 -2.84
N ASP A 509 7.57 -18.90 -2.68
CA ASP A 509 8.98 -18.62 -2.36
C ASP A 509 9.69 -17.83 -3.47
N ILE A 510 9.43 -18.16 -4.75
CA ILE A 510 9.97 -17.40 -5.88
C ILE A 510 9.40 -15.97 -5.91
N LEU A 511 8.09 -15.82 -5.68
CA LEU A 511 7.42 -14.52 -5.63
C LEU A 511 7.95 -13.66 -4.47
N SER A 512 8.16 -14.23 -3.29
CA SER A 512 8.76 -13.52 -2.16
C SER A 512 10.20 -13.10 -2.45
N SER A 513 10.98 -13.96 -3.12
CA SER A 513 12.37 -13.68 -3.49
C SER A 513 12.50 -12.55 -4.51
N LEU A 514 11.57 -12.44 -5.47
CA LEU A 514 11.49 -11.32 -6.42
C LEU A 514 11.40 -9.96 -5.70
N ASN A 515 10.65 -9.88 -4.60
CA ASN A 515 10.48 -8.66 -3.83
C ASN A 515 11.65 -8.33 -2.91
N ALA A 516 12.35 -9.33 -2.40
CA ALA A 516 13.46 -9.16 -1.46
C ALA A 516 14.69 -8.49 -2.11
N GLU A 517 15.05 -8.89 -3.34
CA GLU A 517 16.30 -8.47 -3.99
C GLU A 517 16.10 -7.26 -4.92
N ARG A 518 16.01 -6.05 -4.34
CA ARG A 518 15.71 -4.81 -5.09
C ARG A 518 16.79 -4.38 -6.08
N ASP A 519 18.05 -4.66 -5.77
CA ASP A 519 19.19 -4.05 -6.46
C ASP A 519 19.69 -4.87 -7.67
N SER A 520 19.14 -6.08 -7.91
CA SER A 520 19.61 -6.97 -8.98
C SER A 520 18.55 -7.21 -10.05
N TYR A 521 18.54 -6.34 -11.08
CA TYR A 521 17.65 -6.48 -12.23
C TYR A 521 17.88 -7.78 -13.01
N GLU A 522 19.14 -8.16 -13.24
CA GLU A 522 19.47 -9.42 -13.93
C GLU A 522 18.88 -10.64 -13.20
N TYR A 523 19.01 -10.69 -11.87
CA TYR A 523 18.41 -11.76 -11.06
C TYR A 523 16.89 -11.81 -11.20
N ARG A 524 16.21 -10.65 -11.09
CA ARG A 524 14.75 -10.55 -11.21
C ARG A 524 14.25 -10.95 -12.60
N ILE A 525 14.94 -10.52 -13.65
CA ILE A 525 14.66 -10.90 -15.04
C ILE A 525 14.73 -12.43 -15.19
N ASN A 526 15.79 -13.05 -14.66
CA ASN A 526 15.98 -14.50 -14.73
C ASN A 526 14.91 -15.27 -13.91
N MET A 527 14.44 -14.69 -12.80
CA MET A 527 13.31 -15.24 -12.03
C MET A 527 11.97 -15.12 -12.74
N LEU A 528 11.68 -14.00 -13.39
CA LEU A 528 10.50 -13.88 -14.24
C LEU A 528 10.56 -14.82 -15.43
N GLU A 529 11.75 -15.06 -16.00
CA GLU A 529 11.92 -16.04 -17.07
C GLU A 529 11.68 -17.47 -16.58
N ALA A 530 12.14 -17.84 -15.38
CA ALA A 530 11.82 -19.12 -14.77
C ALA A 530 10.31 -19.29 -14.56
N LEU A 531 9.65 -18.28 -13.97
CA LEU A 531 8.20 -18.27 -13.79
C LEU A 531 7.46 -18.38 -15.13
N ARG A 532 7.90 -17.66 -16.17
CA ARG A 532 7.32 -17.76 -17.51
C ARG A 532 7.39 -19.19 -18.03
N GLN A 533 8.54 -19.85 -17.89
CA GLN A 533 8.72 -21.23 -18.35
C GLN A 533 7.89 -22.23 -17.54
N MET A 534 7.71 -22.01 -16.24
CA MET A 534 6.79 -22.82 -15.41
C MET A 534 5.35 -22.75 -15.93
N MET A 535 4.95 -21.61 -16.50
CA MET A 535 3.58 -21.34 -16.97
C MET A 535 3.26 -21.85 -18.38
N HIS A 536 4.25 -22.29 -19.16
CA HIS A 536 4.07 -22.55 -20.59
C HIS A 536 3.71 -24.02 -20.91
N ASP A 537 4.26 -25.03 -20.21
CA ASP A 537 4.31 -26.41 -20.76
C ASP A 537 3.99 -27.58 -19.80
N SER A 538 3.27 -27.38 -18.69
CA SER A 538 2.95 -28.50 -17.78
C SER A 538 1.49 -28.55 -17.32
N THR A 539 0.99 -29.74 -17.00
CA THR A 539 -0.32 -29.92 -16.32
C THR A 539 -0.36 -29.16 -15.00
N ALA A 540 0.78 -29.05 -14.32
CA ALA A 540 0.92 -28.27 -13.09
C ALA A 540 0.88 -26.76 -13.34
N ALA A 541 1.22 -26.27 -14.55
CA ALA A 541 1.03 -24.87 -14.92
C ALA A 541 -0.44 -24.44 -14.78
N SER A 542 -1.39 -25.33 -15.09
CA SER A 542 -2.81 -25.05 -14.85
C SER A 542 -3.13 -24.91 -13.37
N LYS A 543 -2.50 -25.72 -12.50
CA LYS A 543 -2.68 -25.64 -11.05
C LYS A 543 -2.19 -24.29 -10.52
N ILE A 544 -0.96 -23.91 -10.89
CA ILE A 544 -0.35 -22.64 -10.47
C ILE A 544 -1.15 -21.45 -11.02
N LYS A 545 -1.64 -21.51 -12.27
CA LYS A 545 -2.51 -20.45 -12.81
C LYS A 545 -3.80 -20.34 -12.00
N ASN A 546 -4.42 -21.45 -11.60
CA ASN A 546 -5.63 -21.42 -10.78
C ASN A 546 -5.40 -20.74 -9.42
N SER A 547 -4.24 -20.98 -8.77
CA SER A 547 -3.87 -20.40 -7.48
C SER A 547 -3.20 -19.03 -7.57
N TRP A 548 -2.81 -18.55 -8.75
CA TRP A 548 -1.97 -17.36 -8.92
C TRP A 548 -2.47 -16.09 -8.21
N HIS A 549 -3.79 -15.86 -8.27
CA HIS A 549 -4.41 -14.71 -7.60
C HIS A 549 -4.40 -14.85 -6.07
N GLU A 550 -4.53 -16.06 -5.53
CA GLU A 550 -4.44 -16.37 -4.10
C GLU A 550 -2.99 -16.21 -3.60
N LEU A 551 -2.01 -16.55 -4.44
CA LEU A 551 -0.58 -16.34 -4.17
C LEU A 551 -0.14 -14.87 -4.23
N GLY A 552 -1.06 -13.93 -4.54
CA GLY A 552 -0.71 -12.53 -4.72
C GLY A 552 0.22 -12.26 -5.91
N GLY A 553 0.30 -13.18 -6.87
CA GLY A 553 1.30 -13.13 -7.95
C GLY A 553 1.21 -11.87 -8.81
N PHE A 554 0.00 -11.37 -9.07
CA PHE A 554 -0.17 -10.10 -9.79
C PHE A 554 0.39 -8.90 -9.04
N ALA A 555 0.11 -8.80 -7.73
CA ALA A 555 0.59 -7.69 -6.90
C ALA A 555 2.12 -7.70 -6.83
N THR A 556 2.72 -8.87 -6.62
CA THR A 556 4.18 -9.05 -6.62
C THR A 556 4.81 -8.63 -7.94
N VAL A 557 4.34 -9.16 -9.07
CA VAL A 557 4.93 -8.84 -10.39
C VAL A 557 4.74 -7.35 -10.74
N LEU A 558 3.60 -6.74 -10.43
CA LEU A 558 3.39 -5.31 -10.66
C LEU A 558 4.22 -4.42 -9.72
N SER A 559 4.47 -4.86 -8.50
CA SER A 559 5.32 -4.13 -7.55
C SER A 559 6.78 -4.01 -8.04
N LEU A 560 7.22 -4.89 -8.95
CA LEU A 560 8.53 -4.76 -9.60
C LEU A 560 8.59 -3.48 -10.43
N SER A 561 7.54 -3.12 -11.15
CA SER A 561 7.47 -1.84 -11.88
C SER A 561 7.47 -0.65 -10.93
N ALA A 562 6.74 -0.74 -9.81
CA ALA A 562 6.77 0.31 -8.77
C ALA A 562 8.16 0.47 -8.12
N SER A 563 8.98 -0.59 -8.08
CA SER A 563 10.36 -0.49 -7.59
C SER A 563 11.33 0.25 -8.54
N LEU A 564 10.87 0.58 -9.75
CA LEU A 564 11.60 1.41 -10.72
C LEU A 564 11.19 2.89 -10.64
N ASP A 565 10.55 3.30 -9.54
CA ASP A 565 10.11 4.68 -9.30
C ASP A 565 11.24 5.68 -9.55
N SER A 566 10.95 6.71 -10.36
CA SER A 566 11.86 7.81 -10.69
C SER A 566 13.21 7.41 -11.30
N LEU A 567 13.33 6.18 -11.81
CA LEU A 567 14.56 5.69 -12.42
C LEU A 567 14.95 6.54 -13.65
N TRP A 568 13.98 6.90 -14.49
CA TRP A 568 14.18 7.86 -15.57
C TRP A 568 13.91 9.29 -15.04
N PRO A 569 14.79 10.28 -15.31
CA PRO A 569 15.78 10.32 -16.40
C PRO A 569 17.23 10.00 -16.00
N ASN A 570 17.51 9.61 -14.76
CA ASN A 570 18.87 9.62 -14.20
C ASN A 570 19.66 8.31 -14.38
N CYS A 571 19.11 7.33 -15.10
CA CYS A 571 19.76 6.03 -15.32
C CYS A 571 20.71 6.04 -16.54
N ASP A 572 21.78 5.27 -16.48
CA ASP A 572 22.60 4.98 -17.66
C ASP A 572 21.87 4.05 -18.66
N GLU A 573 22.36 3.99 -19.90
CA GLU A 573 21.73 3.21 -20.98
C GLU A 573 21.66 1.71 -20.67
N ARG A 574 22.63 1.18 -19.91
CA ARG A 574 22.63 -0.23 -19.53
C ARG A 574 21.51 -0.52 -18.52
N THR A 575 21.36 0.36 -17.55
CA THR A 575 20.36 0.26 -16.48
C THR A 575 18.96 0.51 -17.02
N SER A 576 18.79 1.48 -17.93
CA SER A 576 17.51 1.72 -18.61
C SER A 576 17.08 0.48 -19.41
N GLN A 577 18.01 -0.16 -20.13
CA GLN A 577 17.73 -1.37 -20.88
C GLN A 577 17.34 -2.54 -19.97
N LEU A 578 18.08 -2.77 -18.87
CA LEU A 578 17.73 -3.80 -17.89
C LEU A 578 16.37 -3.54 -17.23
N ALA A 579 16.07 -2.30 -16.86
CA ALA A 579 14.78 -1.94 -16.29
C ALA A 579 13.64 -2.13 -17.29
N MET A 580 13.87 -1.81 -18.57
CA MET A 580 12.89 -2.04 -19.64
C MET A 580 12.68 -3.54 -19.89
N ASP A 581 13.75 -4.34 -19.85
CA ASP A 581 13.67 -5.80 -19.96
C ASP A 581 12.91 -6.41 -18.76
N LEU A 582 13.09 -5.85 -17.55
CA LEU A 582 12.33 -6.24 -16.37
C LEU A 582 10.84 -5.95 -16.53
N ILE A 583 10.47 -4.76 -17.03
CA ILE A 583 9.08 -4.41 -17.34
C ILE A 583 8.53 -5.39 -18.38
N GLU A 584 9.22 -5.61 -19.50
CA GLU A 584 8.76 -6.50 -20.55
C GLU A 584 8.53 -7.93 -20.05
N LYS A 585 9.49 -8.49 -19.29
CA LYS A 585 9.35 -9.84 -18.71
C LYS A 585 8.22 -9.93 -17.70
N SER A 586 7.99 -8.88 -16.90
CA SER A 586 6.88 -8.83 -15.93
C SER A 586 5.54 -8.94 -16.65
N PHE A 587 5.34 -8.17 -17.72
CA PHE A 587 4.12 -8.22 -18.51
C PHE A 587 3.98 -9.52 -19.30
N ILE A 588 5.07 -10.11 -19.79
CA ILE A 588 5.05 -11.43 -20.43
C ILE A 588 4.54 -12.50 -19.45
N VAL A 589 4.98 -12.48 -18.19
CA VAL A 589 4.46 -13.39 -17.15
C VAL A 589 2.98 -13.15 -16.92
N ILE A 590 2.55 -11.89 -16.77
CA ILE A 590 1.13 -11.53 -16.61
C ILE A 590 0.29 -12.07 -17.78
N ILE A 591 0.70 -11.81 -19.02
CA ILE A 591 0.02 -12.30 -20.23
C ILE A 591 -0.05 -13.83 -20.21
N SER A 592 1.05 -14.51 -19.85
CA SER A 592 1.10 -15.98 -19.78
C SER A 592 0.11 -16.57 -18.77
N VAL A 593 -0.17 -15.85 -17.68
CA VAL A 593 -1.09 -16.25 -16.61
C VAL A 593 -2.55 -15.96 -16.96
N ILE A 594 -2.85 -14.84 -17.61
CA ILE A 594 -4.23 -14.47 -17.97
C ILE A 594 -4.69 -15.11 -19.29
N LYS A 595 -3.76 -15.40 -20.21
CA LYS A 595 -4.06 -15.97 -21.52
C LYS A 595 -4.75 -17.33 -21.34
N ASN A 596 -5.95 -17.43 -21.91
CA ASN A 596 -6.83 -18.60 -21.80
C ASN A 596 -7.30 -18.93 -20.37
N HIS A 597 -7.24 -17.96 -19.43
CA HIS A 597 -7.63 -18.16 -18.03
C HIS A 597 -8.61 -17.07 -17.55
N PRO A 598 -9.92 -17.23 -17.79
CA PRO A 598 -10.92 -16.17 -17.59
C PRO A 598 -11.00 -15.64 -16.14
N ARG A 599 -10.84 -16.52 -15.14
CA ARG A 599 -10.82 -16.12 -13.71
C ARG A 599 -9.68 -15.15 -13.40
N ASN A 600 -8.48 -15.44 -13.93
CA ASN A 600 -7.30 -14.60 -13.71
C ASN A 600 -7.38 -13.30 -14.49
N ARG A 601 -7.93 -13.36 -15.71
CA ARG A 601 -8.24 -12.17 -16.51
C ARG A 601 -9.18 -11.24 -15.75
N ALA A 602 -10.33 -11.74 -15.29
CA ALA A 602 -11.31 -10.94 -14.55
C ALA A 602 -10.70 -10.34 -13.28
N TYR A 603 -9.97 -11.13 -12.49
CA TYR A 603 -9.29 -10.66 -11.29
C TYR A 603 -8.29 -9.54 -11.61
N PHE A 604 -7.35 -9.79 -12.53
CA PHE A 604 -6.30 -8.84 -12.88
C PHE A 604 -6.86 -7.48 -13.34
N TRP A 605 -7.84 -7.49 -14.25
CA TRP A 605 -8.40 -6.26 -14.78
C TRP A 605 -9.34 -5.56 -13.79
N TYR A 606 -10.03 -6.28 -12.91
CA TYR A 606 -10.87 -5.66 -11.88
C TYR A 606 -10.02 -5.00 -10.78
N THR A 607 -8.94 -5.64 -10.35
CA THR A 607 -8.17 -5.17 -9.18
C THR A 607 -7.04 -4.21 -9.52
N SER A 608 -6.45 -4.30 -10.72
CA SER A 608 -5.09 -3.77 -10.93
C SER A 608 -4.95 -2.73 -12.04
N TRP A 609 -5.94 -2.51 -12.89
CA TRP A 609 -5.77 -1.71 -14.11
C TRP A 609 -5.26 -0.28 -13.84
N ASN A 610 -5.83 0.39 -12.83
CA ASN A 610 -5.40 1.75 -12.45
C ASN A 610 -3.97 1.76 -11.94
N SER A 611 -3.63 0.80 -11.06
CA SER A 611 -2.30 0.66 -10.47
C SER A 611 -1.22 0.41 -11.51
N ILE A 612 -1.54 -0.26 -12.62
CA ILE A 612 -0.61 -0.48 -13.73
C ILE A 612 -0.22 0.84 -14.39
N ALA A 613 -1.21 1.67 -14.73
CA ALA A 613 -0.97 2.96 -15.35
C ALA A 613 -0.12 3.84 -14.42
N ASP A 614 -0.50 3.90 -13.14
CA ASP A 614 0.21 4.71 -12.16
C ASP A 614 1.65 4.22 -11.95
N ALA A 615 1.86 2.90 -11.85
CA ALA A 615 3.21 2.33 -11.72
C ALA A 615 4.10 2.71 -12.92
N ILE A 616 3.59 2.61 -14.16
CA ILE A 616 4.37 2.98 -15.35
C ILE A 616 4.64 4.48 -15.41
N ILE A 617 3.65 5.33 -15.10
CA ILE A 617 3.83 6.78 -15.08
C ILE A 617 4.93 7.18 -14.08
N VAL A 618 4.90 6.59 -12.88
CA VAL A 618 5.84 6.85 -11.79
C VAL A 618 7.28 6.44 -12.14
N THR A 619 7.49 5.40 -12.97
CA THR A 619 8.85 5.06 -13.43
C THR A 619 9.52 6.17 -14.25
N GLY A 620 8.74 7.04 -14.91
CA GLY A 620 9.24 8.05 -15.84
C GLY A 620 9.63 7.51 -17.23
N VAL A 621 9.44 6.21 -17.50
CA VAL A 621 9.84 5.56 -18.77
C VAL A 621 9.22 6.22 -20.02
N LEU A 622 8.05 6.85 -19.89
CA LEU A 622 7.34 7.53 -20.97
C LEU A 622 8.08 8.75 -21.53
N LYS A 623 9.02 9.31 -20.75
CA LYS A 623 9.91 10.42 -21.15
C LYS A 623 11.20 9.93 -21.82
N SER A 624 11.46 8.62 -21.84
CA SER A 624 12.66 8.00 -22.40
C SER A 624 12.44 7.57 -23.86
N SER A 625 13.50 7.15 -24.56
CA SER A 625 13.40 6.53 -25.89
C SER A 625 12.59 5.21 -25.92
N HIS A 626 12.34 4.59 -24.77
CA HIS A 626 11.66 3.30 -24.67
C HIS A 626 10.13 3.37 -24.71
N TYR A 627 9.50 4.56 -24.79
CA TYR A 627 8.04 4.68 -24.77
C TYR A 627 7.35 3.80 -25.84
N LYS A 628 7.96 3.64 -27.03
CA LYS A 628 7.40 2.80 -28.11
C LYS A 628 7.29 1.33 -27.69
N ARG A 629 8.31 0.84 -26.96
CA ARG A 629 8.35 -0.54 -26.44
C ARG A 629 7.31 -0.74 -25.34
N VAL A 630 7.10 0.27 -24.49
CA VAL A 630 6.06 0.26 -23.46
C VAL A 630 4.66 0.16 -24.08
N PHE A 631 4.34 0.99 -25.08
CA PHE A 631 3.05 0.86 -25.78
C PHE A 631 2.89 -0.48 -26.49
N ARG A 632 3.95 -1.03 -27.09
CA ARG A 632 3.92 -2.38 -27.67
C ARG A 632 3.49 -3.41 -26.62
N ILE A 633 4.09 -3.38 -25.43
CA ILE A 633 3.74 -4.27 -24.31
C ILE A 633 2.28 -4.11 -23.90
N PHE A 634 1.77 -2.88 -23.83
CA PHE A 634 0.37 -2.64 -23.49
C PHE A 634 -0.61 -3.14 -24.55
N PHE A 635 -0.29 -2.99 -25.83
CA PHE A 635 -1.09 -3.59 -26.90
C PHE A 635 -1.05 -5.12 -26.83
N ASP A 636 0.14 -5.71 -26.64
CA ASP A 636 0.30 -7.16 -26.47
C ASP A 636 -0.50 -7.68 -25.27
N LEU A 637 -0.53 -6.91 -24.16
CA LEU A 637 -1.37 -7.20 -22.99
C LEU A 637 -2.87 -7.12 -23.32
N ALA A 638 -3.29 -6.07 -24.04
CA ALA A 638 -4.69 -5.86 -24.42
C ALA A 638 -5.25 -6.96 -25.35
N MET A 639 -4.39 -7.52 -26.20
CA MET A 639 -4.70 -8.61 -27.12
C MET A 639 -4.43 -10.00 -26.51
N GLU A 640 -3.76 -10.04 -25.35
CA GLU A 640 -3.17 -11.24 -24.74
C GLU A 640 -2.33 -12.04 -25.75
N GLU A 641 -1.57 -11.32 -26.57
CA GLU A 641 -0.68 -11.89 -27.58
C GLU A 641 0.74 -11.90 -27.06
N LEU A 642 1.31 -13.10 -26.95
CA LEU A 642 2.74 -13.26 -26.76
C LEU A 642 3.35 -13.33 -28.15
N LYS A 643 4.01 -12.25 -28.57
CA LYS A 643 4.92 -12.34 -29.70
C LYS A 643 6.09 -13.21 -29.25
N ASN A 644 6.04 -14.48 -29.62
CA ASN A 644 7.22 -15.33 -29.55
C ASN A 644 8.21 -14.73 -30.54
N ASN A 645 9.06 -13.83 -30.06
CA ASN A 645 10.25 -13.40 -30.78
C ASN A 645 11.09 -14.67 -30.94
N GLY A 646 10.87 -15.39 -32.05
CA GLY A 646 11.40 -16.73 -32.23
C GLY A 646 12.91 -16.73 -32.09
N ASP A 647 13.43 -17.43 -31.08
CA ASP A 647 14.77 -18.02 -30.95
C ASP A 647 16.01 -17.21 -31.39
N THR A 648 15.94 -15.90 -31.62
CA THR A 648 17.09 -15.12 -32.13
C THR A 648 17.99 -14.56 -31.05
N THR A 649 17.85 -15.00 -29.80
CA THR A 649 18.70 -14.59 -28.67
C THR A 649 19.29 -15.80 -27.93
N THR A 650 19.73 -16.82 -28.66
CA THR A 650 20.84 -17.66 -28.15
C THR A 650 22.10 -16.81 -28.18
N ILE A 651 22.42 -16.25 -27.02
CA ILE A 651 23.73 -15.65 -26.72
C ILE A 651 24.78 -16.75 -26.94
N SER A 652 25.31 -16.85 -28.16
CA SER A 652 26.47 -17.69 -28.44
C SER A 652 27.69 -17.00 -27.87
N ALA A 653 28.12 -17.47 -26.70
CA ALA A 653 29.43 -17.21 -26.17
C ALA A 653 30.50 -17.68 -27.17
N GLU A 654 31.12 -16.70 -27.83
CA GLU A 654 32.56 -16.56 -27.98
C GLU A 654 33.35 -17.88 -27.92
N LYS A 655 33.50 -18.54 -29.07
CA LYS A 655 34.61 -19.48 -29.30
C LYS A 655 35.84 -18.66 -29.68
N THR A 656 36.73 -18.49 -28.71
CA THR A 656 38.08 -17.98 -28.95
C THR A 656 38.96 -19.08 -29.56
N ALA A 657 39.77 -18.64 -30.55
CA ALA A 657 41.03 -19.21 -31.04
C ALA A 657 40.99 -20.38 -32.04
N GLU A 658 41.27 -20.06 -33.31
CA GLU A 658 42.56 -20.41 -33.94
C GLU A 658 42.92 -19.40 -35.05
N PRO A 659 44.21 -19.01 -35.21
CA PRO A 659 44.63 -17.99 -36.18
C PRO A 659 45.27 -18.61 -37.41
N GLU A 660 44.93 -18.18 -38.63
CA GLU A 660 45.84 -18.33 -39.77
C GLU A 660 45.61 -17.28 -40.87
N ARG A 661 46.63 -16.43 -41.04
CA ARG A 661 47.25 -15.88 -42.28
C ARG A 661 46.46 -14.96 -43.24
N GLU A 662 46.91 -13.71 -43.22
CA GLU A 662 47.44 -12.92 -44.36
C GLU A 662 46.90 -13.19 -45.78
N SER A 663 46.24 -12.21 -46.42
CA SER A 663 46.94 -11.14 -47.17
C SER A 663 46.03 -10.38 -48.16
N LYS A 664 46.30 -9.07 -48.22
CA LYS A 664 46.26 -8.15 -49.38
C LYS A 664 44.92 -7.65 -49.98
N ARG A 665 44.83 -6.30 -49.91
CA ARG A 665 44.40 -5.32 -50.95
C ARG A 665 42.94 -5.45 -51.43
N GLU A 666 42.16 -4.38 -51.57
CA GLU A 666 42.50 -3.11 -52.21
C GLU A 666 41.46 -2.03 -51.84
N GLU A 667 41.84 -0.79 -52.09
CA GLU A 667 41.09 0.45 -51.87
C GLU A 667 39.72 0.47 -52.58
N GLU A 668 38.68 0.95 -51.90
CA GLU A 668 37.71 1.81 -52.58
C GLU A 668 37.04 2.79 -51.59
N LYS A 669 37.26 4.08 -51.85
CA LYS A 669 36.59 5.21 -51.22
C LYS A 669 35.08 5.12 -51.47
N ARG A 670 34.27 5.05 -50.41
CA ARG A 670 32.86 5.48 -50.46
C ARG A 670 32.50 6.27 -49.21
N ASP A 671 31.93 7.43 -49.46
CA ASP A 671 31.35 8.35 -48.49
C ASP A 671 30.36 7.64 -47.56
N PRO A 672 30.41 7.85 -46.23
CA PRO A 672 29.32 7.48 -45.36
C PRO A 672 28.29 8.61 -45.39
N LYS A 673 27.40 8.62 -46.40
CA LYS A 673 26.08 9.20 -46.19
C LYS A 673 25.35 8.28 -45.22
N GLN A 674 25.29 8.70 -43.96
CA GLN A 674 24.33 8.24 -42.97
C GLN A 674 22.93 8.24 -43.63
N LYS A 675 22.49 7.07 -44.08
CA LYS A 675 21.08 6.75 -44.09
C LYS A 675 20.78 6.42 -42.64
N GLU A 676 20.16 7.36 -41.95
CA GLU A 676 19.45 7.04 -40.72
C GLU A 676 18.40 6.00 -41.09
N ASP A 677 18.60 4.77 -40.60
CA ASP A 677 17.66 3.67 -40.68
C ASP A 677 16.42 4.02 -39.85
N GLU A 678 15.54 4.86 -40.40
CA GLU A 678 14.25 5.24 -39.82
C GLU A 678 13.10 4.27 -40.19
N ASN A 679 13.40 3.08 -40.70
CA ASN A 679 12.39 2.16 -41.24
C ASN A 679 12.17 0.87 -40.43
N ASP A 680 12.60 0.83 -39.17
CA ASP A 680 12.42 -0.35 -38.33
C ASP A 680 11.13 -0.29 -37.51
N ASN A 681 10.17 -1.11 -37.96
CA ASN A 681 8.89 -1.50 -37.36
C ASN A 681 7.65 -0.72 -37.84
N GLU A 682 7.41 -0.79 -39.14
CA GLU A 682 6.04 -0.75 -39.66
C GLU A 682 5.24 -1.89 -38.97
N PHE A 683 4.20 -1.52 -38.22
CA PHE A 683 3.36 -2.46 -37.49
C PHE A 683 2.72 -3.44 -38.47
N GLU A 684 3.21 -4.68 -38.53
CA GLU A 684 2.77 -5.68 -39.49
C GLU A 684 1.29 -6.08 -39.26
N TYR A 685 0.38 -5.61 -40.12
CA TYR A 685 -1.09 -5.78 -40.03
C TYR A 685 -1.59 -7.12 -40.61
N GLY A 686 -1.00 -8.25 -40.21
CA GLY A 686 -1.19 -9.54 -40.90
C GLY A 686 -2.27 -10.51 -40.37
N LYS A 687 -2.79 -10.35 -39.14
CA LYS A 687 -3.81 -11.25 -38.55
C LYS A 687 -4.87 -10.43 -37.82
N SER A 688 -6.12 -10.91 -37.82
CA SER A 688 -7.24 -10.24 -37.14
C SER A 688 -6.99 -10.18 -35.63
N GLN A 689 -6.36 -9.09 -35.20
CA GLN A 689 -6.10 -8.76 -33.81
C GLN A 689 -7.40 -8.26 -33.19
N PHE A 690 -7.99 -9.09 -32.33
CA PHE A 690 -9.15 -8.70 -31.54
C PHE A 690 -8.69 -8.29 -30.15
N LEU A 691 -9.18 -7.13 -29.70
CA LEU A 691 -9.02 -6.71 -28.32
C LEU A 691 -9.78 -7.69 -27.42
N LYS A 692 -9.08 -8.35 -26.49
CA LYS A 692 -9.70 -9.30 -25.57
C LYS A 692 -10.19 -8.64 -24.29
N ASN A 693 -9.66 -7.48 -23.97
CA ASN A 693 -10.02 -6.75 -22.77
C ASN A 693 -10.19 -5.24 -23.06
N PRO A 694 -11.39 -4.67 -22.85
CA PRO A 694 -11.64 -3.24 -23.07
C PRO A 694 -10.98 -2.33 -22.03
N GLU A 695 -10.81 -2.78 -20.78
CA GLU A 695 -10.16 -2.00 -19.71
C GLU A 695 -8.69 -1.68 -20.04
N ALA A 696 -8.03 -2.52 -20.82
CA ALA A 696 -6.69 -2.26 -21.34
C ALA A 696 -6.61 -0.96 -22.17
N ILE A 697 -7.69 -0.59 -22.87
CA ILE A 697 -7.75 0.69 -23.59
C ILE A 697 -7.68 1.86 -22.60
N LEU A 698 -8.36 1.77 -21.45
CA LEU A 698 -8.35 2.83 -20.44
C LEU A 698 -6.94 3.04 -19.88
N VAL A 699 -6.20 1.94 -19.66
CA VAL A 699 -4.79 2.00 -19.25
C VAL A 699 -3.94 2.69 -20.32
N ILE A 700 -4.10 2.29 -21.60
CA ILE A 700 -3.36 2.90 -22.71
C ILE A 700 -3.68 4.40 -22.81
N LEU A 701 -4.95 4.79 -22.76
CA LEU A 701 -5.38 6.19 -22.83
C LEU A 701 -4.85 7.03 -21.66
N LYS A 702 -4.88 6.48 -20.43
CA LYS A 702 -4.33 7.15 -19.24
C LYS A 702 -2.82 7.35 -19.33
N ILE A 703 -2.09 6.39 -19.90
CA ILE A 703 -0.64 6.51 -20.12
C ILE A 703 -0.37 7.50 -21.27
N LEU A 704 -1.21 7.48 -22.30
CA LEU A 704 -1.06 8.30 -23.50
C LEU A 704 -1.13 9.80 -23.20
N SER A 705 -1.90 10.22 -22.19
CA SER A 705 -1.99 11.63 -21.78
C SER A 705 -0.65 12.21 -21.29
N PHE A 706 0.35 11.38 -21.01
CA PHE A 706 1.70 11.81 -20.58
C PHE A 706 2.73 11.82 -21.73
N CYS A 707 2.31 11.51 -22.96
CA CYS A 707 3.18 11.43 -24.13
C CYS A 707 3.09 12.67 -25.03
N PRO A 708 4.07 12.91 -25.93
CA PRO A 708 3.98 13.98 -26.94
C PRO A 708 2.78 13.80 -27.88
N GLU A 709 2.17 14.90 -28.31
CA GLU A 709 0.96 14.94 -29.14
C GLU A 709 1.05 14.06 -30.40
N GLN A 710 2.21 14.07 -31.09
CA GLN A 710 2.41 13.24 -32.28
C GLN A 710 2.28 11.74 -31.96
N LEU A 711 2.79 11.29 -30.82
CA LEU A 711 2.63 9.91 -30.39
C LEU A 711 1.18 9.63 -29.97
N GLN A 712 0.53 10.60 -29.30
CA GLN A 712 -0.89 10.49 -28.94
C GLN A 712 -1.74 10.17 -30.17
N LEU A 713 -1.54 10.91 -31.27
CA LEU A 713 -2.26 10.67 -32.53
C LEU A 713 -1.99 9.28 -33.10
N VAL A 714 -0.73 8.84 -33.19
CA VAL A 714 -0.38 7.51 -33.73
C VAL A 714 -1.00 6.38 -32.90
N ILE A 715 -0.96 6.46 -31.57
CA ILE A 715 -1.55 5.45 -30.69
C ILE A 715 -3.07 5.50 -30.76
N PHE A 716 -3.68 6.68 -30.88
CA PHE A 716 -5.12 6.84 -31.02
C PHE A 716 -5.63 6.25 -32.34
N GLU A 717 -4.94 6.49 -33.46
CA GLU A 717 -5.23 5.85 -34.74
C GLU A 717 -5.17 4.33 -34.64
N LYS A 718 -4.14 3.80 -33.96
CA LYS A 718 -4.01 2.36 -33.73
C LYS A 718 -5.12 1.79 -32.84
N LEU A 719 -5.51 2.50 -31.79
CA LEU A 719 -6.66 2.12 -30.95
C LEU A 719 -7.95 2.09 -31.77
N LEU A 720 -8.19 3.10 -32.62
CA LEU A 720 -9.36 3.14 -33.50
C LEU A 720 -9.37 1.96 -34.50
N LEU A 721 -8.20 1.57 -35.01
CA LEU A 721 -8.08 0.38 -35.87
C LEU A 721 -8.43 -0.92 -35.12
N LEU A 722 -8.04 -1.05 -33.85
CA LEU A 722 -8.34 -2.20 -32.99
C LEU A 722 -9.79 -2.22 -32.48
N ILE A 723 -10.37 -1.04 -32.27
CA ILE A 723 -11.76 -0.83 -31.84
C ILE A 723 -12.75 -1.06 -33.00
N ASN A 724 -12.30 -1.52 -34.18
CA ASN A 724 -13.17 -2.04 -35.24
C ASN A 724 -13.98 -3.26 -34.78
N LEU A 725 -14.96 -3.00 -33.93
CA LEU A 725 -16.05 -3.85 -33.49
C LEU A 725 -16.64 -4.41 -34.77
N SER A 726 -16.58 -5.73 -34.94
CA SER A 726 -17.39 -6.42 -35.94
C SER A 726 -18.41 -7.27 -35.19
N VAL A 727 -19.69 -7.01 -35.44
CA VAL A 727 -20.78 -7.92 -35.06
C VAL A 727 -20.80 -9.02 -36.11
N VAL A 728 -20.65 -10.26 -35.66
CA VAL A 728 -20.95 -11.41 -36.51
C VAL A 728 -22.47 -11.51 -36.57
N ASP A 729 -23.06 -11.35 -37.75
CA ASP A 729 -24.51 -11.48 -37.91
C ASP A 729 -24.99 -12.94 -37.75
N GLY A 730 -26.30 -13.16 -37.77
CA GLY A 730 -26.89 -14.50 -37.64
C GLY A 730 -26.47 -15.50 -38.73
N ASN A 731 -25.79 -15.03 -39.79
CA ASN A 731 -25.27 -15.87 -40.88
C ASN A 731 -23.76 -16.13 -40.74
N GLY A 732 -23.11 -15.62 -39.70
CA GLY A 732 -21.67 -15.76 -39.51
C GLY A 732 -20.82 -14.70 -40.22
N GLU A 733 -21.42 -13.68 -40.86
CA GLU A 733 -20.67 -12.62 -41.53
C GLU A 733 -20.26 -11.50 -40.55
N LYS A 734 -18.97 -11.16 -40.54
CA LYS A 734 -18.41 -10.06 -39.74
C LYS A 734 -18.85 -8.72 -40.33
N ARG A 735 -19.83 -8.06 -39.71
CA ARG A 735 -20.25 -6.68 -40.03
C ARG A 735 -19.62 -5.70 -39.05
N LEU A 736 -18.82 -4.77 -39.54
CA LEU A 736 -18.20 -3.72 -38.71
C LEU A 736 -19.29 -2.82 -38.06
N LEU A 737 -19.38 -2.85 -36.72
CA LEU A 737 -20.26 -2.09 -35.82
C LEU A 737 -19.93 -0.60 -35.86
N LEU A 738 -18.64 -0.24 -36.02
CA LEU A 738 -18.22 1.14 -36.25
C LEU A 738 -18.13 1.46 -37.75
N ARG A 739 -19.28 1.38 -38.42
CA ARG A 739 -19.57 2.25 -39.57
C ARG A 739 -20.01 3.63 -39.05
N ASN A 740 -19.30 4.22 -38.09
CA ASN A 740 -19.53 5.60 -37.64
C ASN A 740 -18.97 6.67 -38.60
N LYS A 741 -18.73 6.31 -39.86
CA LYS A 741 -18.92 7.28 -40.95
C LYS A 741 -20.37 7.75 -41.01
N GLN A 742 -21.35 6.95 -40.59
CA GLN A 742 -22.76 7.36 -40.58
C GLN A 742 -23.03 8.41 -39.50
N LEU A 743 -22.62 8.18 -38.25
CA LEU A 743 -22.91 9.13 -37.16
C LEU A 743 -22.09 10.42 -37.27
N LEU A 744 -20.87 10.37 -37.82
CA LEU A 744 -20.13 11.59 -38.20
C LEU A 744 -20.79 12.27 -39.42
N ALA A 745 -21.27 11.52 -40.41
CA ALA A 745 -22.04 12.08 -41.52
C ALA A 745 -23.38 12.65 -41.07
N ASP A 746 -24.03 12.08 -40.06
CA ASP A 746 -25.31 12.53 -39.51
C ASP A 746 -25.10 13.79 -38.65
N VAL A 747 -23.99 13.87 -37.88
CA VAL A 747 -23.60 15.10 -37.19
C VAL A 747 -23.20 16.20 -38.18
N ILE A 748 -22.44 15.87 -39.23
CA ILE A 748 -22.11 16.83 -40.29
C ILE A 748 -23.38 17.27 -41.04
N LEU A 749 -24.30 16.35 -41.36
CA LEU A 749 -25.58 16.64 -41.99
C LEU A 749 -26.45 17.53 -41.09
N PHE A 750 -26.47 17.25 -39.78
CA PHE A 750 -27.17 18.07 -38.80
C PHE A 750 -26.59 19.48 -38.71
N ILE A 751 -25.26 19.63 -38.72
CA ILE A 751 -24.57 20.93 -38.78
C ILE A 751 -24.92 21.66 -40.10
N ILE A 752 -24.94 20.96 -41.23
CA ILE A 752 -25.33 21.54 -42.53
C ILE A 752 -26.78 22.01 -42.49
N ILE A 753 -27.70 21.23 -41.91
CA ILE A 753 -29.12 21.62 -41.75
C ILE A 753 -29.24 22.88 -40.87
N ILE A 754 -28.47 22.98 -39.79
CA ILE A 754 -28.43 24.18 -38.93
C ILE A 754 -27.93 25.40 -39.71
N ILE A 755 -26.87 25.24 -40.51
CA ILE A 755 -26.33 26.34 -41.31
C ILE A 755 -27.34 26.80 -42.37
N ILE A 756 -28.00 25.86 -43.06
CA ILE A 756 -29.02 26.18 -44.06
C ILE A 756 -30.23 26.88 -43.40
N THR A 757 -30.70 26.39 -42.25
CA THR A 757 -31.84 27.02 -41.55
C THR A 757 -31.50 28.40 -41.00
N MET A 758 -30.29 28.59 -40.44
CA MET A 758 -29.77 29.91 -40.07
C MET A 758 -29.71 30.85 -41.28
N PHE A 759 -29.20 30.38 -42.42
CA PHE A 759 -29.10 31.18 -43.64
C PHE A 759 -30.50 31.57 -44.19
N SER A 760 -31.46 30.64 -44.20
CA SER A 760 -32.84 30.91 -44.57
C SER A 760 -33.51 31.91 -43.63
N PHE A 761 -33.24 31.82 -42.33
CA PHE A 761 -33.72 32.80 -41.35
C PHE A 761 -33.14 34.20 -41.61
N PHE A 762 -31.84 34.30 -41.89
CA PHE A 762 -31.22 35.58 -42.27
C PHE A 762 -31.82 36.17 -43.55
N GLN A 763 -32.10 35.35 -44.57
CA GLN A 763 -32.77 35.81 -45.78
C GLN A 763 -34.18 36.34 -45.49
N LEU A 764 -34.95 35.66 -44.63
CA LEU A 764 -36.27 36.11 -44.23
C LEU A 764 -36.22 37.45 -43.51
N VAL A 765 -35.30 37.61 -42.54
CA VAL A 765 -35.10 38.88 -41.82
C VAL A 765 -34.71 40.00 -42.80
N PHE A 766 -33.83 39.73 -43.76
CA PHE A 766 -33.43 40.71 -44.76
C PHE A 766 -34.62 41.14 -45.64
N VAL A 767 -35.46 40.20 -46.09
CA VAL A 767 -36.67 40.50 -46.85
C VAL A 767 -37.63 41.35 -46.03
N ILE A 768 -37.87 41.01 -44.76
CA ILE A 768 -38.75 41.80 -43.88
C ILE A 768 -38.23 43.23 -43.72
N VAL A 769 -36.94 43.40 -43.41
CA VAL A 769 -36.32 44.73 -43.25
C VAL A 769 -36.38 45.53 -44.55
N TYR A 770 -36.15 44.88 -45.69
CA TYR A 770 -36.23 45.53 -47.00
C TYR A 770 -37.67 45.95 -47.34
N SER A 771 -38.65 45.08 -47.08
CA SER A 771 -40.08 45.38 -47.27
C SER A 771 -40.54 46.54 -46.39
N ILE A 772 -40.10 46.61 -45.13
CA ILE A 772 -40.41 47.75 -44.23
C ILE A 772 -39.84 49.04 -44.81
N ARG A 773 -38.57 49.04 -45.24
CA ARG A 773 -37.98 50.24 -45.88
C ARG A 773 -38.67 50.65 -47.17
N LEU A 774 -39.05 49.68 -48.00
CA LEU A 774 -39.77 49.94 -49.24
C LEU A 774 -41.15 50.52 -48.95
N PHE A 775 -41.83 50.01 -47.92
CA PHE A 775 -43.11 50.54 -47.45
C PHE A 775 -42.97 51.97 -46.93
N ASP A 776 -41.95 52.28 -46.14
CA ASP A 776 -41.67 53.65 -45.68
C ASP A 776 -41.44 54.61 -46.84
N LEU A 777 -40.64 54.21 -47.84
CA LEU A 777 -40.42 54.98 -49.08
C LEU A 777 -41.71 55.21 -49.87
N PHE A 778 -42.54 54.18 -49.97
CA PHE A 778 -43.83 54.25 -50.65
C PHE A 778 -44.79 55.19 -49.92
N MET A 779 -44.91 55.07 -48.60
CA MET A 779 -45.74 55.95 -47.77
C MET A 779 -45.27 57.40 -47.83
N HIS A 780 -43.96 57.64 -47.79
CA HIS A 780 -43.41 58.98 -47.93
C HIS A 780 -43.72 59.59 -49.31
N SER A 781 -43.62 58.79 -50.37
CA SER A 781 -43.97 59.23 -51.72
C SER A 781 -45.47 59.51 -51.87
N PHE A 782 -46.31 58.66 -51.27
CA PHE A 782 -47.76 58.80 -51.28
C PHE A 782 -48.21 60.08 -50.53
N VAL A 783 -47.65 60.35 -49.35
CA VAL A 783 -47.89 61.59 -48.60
C VAL A 783 -47.44 62.82 -49.39
N CYS A 784 -46.26 62.77 -50.02
CA CYS A 784 -45.80 63.87 -50.88
C CYS A 784 -46.69 64.10 -52.11
N LEU A 785 -47.32 63.07 -52.66
CA LEU A 785 -48.27 63.19 -53.77
C LEU A 785 -49.60 63.80 -53.32
N PHE A 786 -50.06 63.50 -52.10
CA PHE A 786 -51.31 64.03 -51.56
C PHE A 786 -51.20 65.48 -51.07
N CYS A 787 -49.99 65.91 -50.67
CA CYS A 787 -49.71 67.28 -50.25
C CYS A 787 -49.40 68.24 -51.41
N LYS A 788 -49.21 67.73 -52.63
CA LYS A 788 -49.11 68.53 -53.87
C LYS A 788 -50.48 68.60 -54.54
#